data_AF-A0A2E2RT45-F1
#
_entry.id   AF-A0A2E2RT45-F1
#
_cell.length_a   1.000
_cell.length_b   1.000
_cell.length_c   1.000
_cell.angle_alpha   90.00
_cell.angle_beta   90.00
_cell.angle_gamma   90.00
#
_symmetry.space_group_name_H-M   'P 1'
#
loop_
_entity.id
_entity.type
_entity.pdbx_description
1 polymer ?
#
loop_
_entity_poly.entity_id
_entity_poly.type
_entity_poly.pdbx_seq_one_letter_code
_entity_poly.pdbx_strand_id
1 'polypeptide(L)'
;MKNNFLRKRGVVLAANMAFGALLAFPALAQNNYALVVAVSKYDNLDETLWLAGPVNDAKLVHEYLLDGAPIDFTEDRITLLADGIDGATAPTNAHIHEAFAALAEKAEPGDFVFLHFSGHGSQSPARVEGQEQDGLDELFLPSDISNWDMSTGTIPNALVDDDLGQMINRIIDKGANVWAVFDSCHSGTVTRAGPSGDPLDIEKSRKLGPATLGIPEDVMDAVEPVRTRSGSPAPEAATIETSGKGEGQFVYFYAAQTNQTTPEMRLPQGDPDRVSHGLFTFTLFEALSQNPALTYRQLGEEILRRYTAGYRVQPTPLFEGALDNPVFGADIGHGGRVQQWPVKQESGKRVFSGGRLHGLSVGDELSLLPGPAASDDEKMATIRVTSTDDFQSEFEIVDGGFVMIEPGFYARKAADEMSFGVTVAMPDPKTISDDQREAVQSVMEGLQAADREGLRLELVPAEDRADIYLQVANGSLWLVPAGAERIEEGTDKTISISYTTRDSSETVNILAESLARIARVANLLKLGDSFSSSDGGLNVTYYIQSAATGERTPVAPPAIPRLEPGDEMYLEAKNTSNRPLDLNILYVGVSYSIDFMYNGRINPGETLRDGLLEIIEGEYGRERLISIVTPAEPQTALADFSWLAPPAIGRTRAAGASRGGFQDMLAEAGFGEKTRAARRKTKDDDGSGIAQVALDILPPGSTAE
;
A
#
# COMPACT_ATOMS: atom_id res chain seq x y z
N MET A 1 -90.68 15.42 35.62
CA MET A 1 -91.73 14.46 35.19
C MET A 1 -91.36 13.90 33.81
N LYS A 2 -91.97 12.79 33.41
CA LYS A 2 -91.64 12.00 32.20
C LYS A 2 -91.91 12.72 30.87
N ASN A 3 -91.22 12.27 29.81
CA ASN A 3 -91.64 12.25 28.39
C ASN A 3 -91.86 13.62 27.71
N ASN A 4 -91.71 13.79 26.38
CA ASN A 4 -91.03 13.06 25.30
C ASN A 4 -91.02 14.04 24.10
N PHE A 5 -89.97 14.07 23.27
CA PHE A 5 -90.02 13.82 21.81
C PHE A 5 -88.72 14.24 21.10
N LEU A 6 -88.31 13.45 20.11
CA LEU A 6 -87.19 13.77 19.22
C LEU A 6 -87.61 14.82 18.18
N ARG A 7 -86.68 15.71 17.80
CA ARG A 7 -86.21 15.72 16.39
C ARG A 7 -84.88 16.45 16.17
N LYS A 8 -84.06 15.78 15.37
CA LYS A 8 -82.73 16.15 14.83
C LYS A 8 -82.64 17.59 14.31
N ARG A 9 -81.48 18.23 14.54
CA ARG A 9 -80.71 18.99 13.52
C ARG A 9 -79.29 19.25 14.03
N GLY A 10 -78.34 18.39 13.66
CA GLY A 10 -76.91 18.70 13.72
C GLY A 10 -76.50 19.32 12.40
N VAL A 11 -75.90 20.52 12.44
CA VAL A 11 -75.41 21.24 11.26
C VAL A 11 -73.93 20.96 11.07
N VAL A 12 -73.52 20.89 9.80
CA VAL A 12 -72.18 20.57 9.30
C VAL A 12 -71.11 21.53 9.85
N LEU A 13 -69.94 20.97 10.21
CA LEU A 13 -68.66 21.62 9.97
C LEU A 13 -67.64 20.55 9.54
N ALA A 14 -66.81 20.86 8.55
CA ALA A 14 -65.97 19.88 7.85
C ALA A 14 -64.65 19.60 8.57
N ALA A 15 -64.21 18.34 8.52
CA ALA A 15 -62.82 17.94 8.75
C ALA A 15 -62.30 17.31 7.45
N ASN A 16 -61.26 17.90 6.86
CA ASN A 16 -60.62 17.38 5.66
C ASN A 16 -59.83 16.11 6.00
N MET A 17 -60.24 14.96 5.45
CA MET A 17 -59.35 13.80 5.32
C MET A 17 -58.40 14.05 4.15
N ALA A 18 -57.22 14.58 4.43
CA ALA A 18 -56.08 14.45 3.53
C ALA A 18 -55.47 13.06 3.75
N PHE A 19 -55.80 12.12 2.86
CA PHE A 19 -55.17 10.80 2.84
C PHE A 19 -53.75 10.96 2.27
N GLY A 20 -52.80 11.33 3.14
CA GLY A 20 -51.39 11.44 2.79
C GLY A 20 -50.83 10.05 2.50
N ALA A 21 -50.84 9.65 1.23
CA ALA A 21 -50.02 8.55 0.78
C ALA A 21 -48.55 8.97 0.96
N LEU A 22 -47.90 8.46 2.01
CA LEU A 22 -46.45 8.36 1.97
C LEU A 22 -46.13 7.44 0.79
N LEU A 23 -45.71 8.04 -0.32
CA LEU A 23 -44.83 7.36 -1.26
C LEU A 23 -43.54 7.11 -0.49
N ALA A 24 -43.49 5.96 0.18
CA ALA A 24 -42.22 5.32 0.47
C ALA A 24 -41.61 5.02 -0.90
N PHE A 25 -40.75 5.92 -1.37
CA PHE A 25 -39.77 5.54 -2.37
C PHE A 25 -39.04 4.33 -1.77
N PRO A 26 -39.00 3.17 -2.44
CA PRO A 26 -38.00 2.19 -2.07
C PRO A 26 -36.66 2.92 -2.17
N ALA A 27 -35.87 2.89 -1.10
CA ALA A 27 -34.43 2.99 -1.32
C ALA A 27 -34.12 1.84 -2.26
N LEU A 28 -33.75 2.15 -3.51
CA LEU A 28 -33.26 1.12 -4.43
C LEU A 28 -32.08 0.48 -3.73
N ALA A 29 -32.13 -0.84 -3.57
CA ALA A 29 -31.05 -1.56 -2.94
C ALA A 29 -29.84 -1.44 -3.86
N GLN A 30 -28.81 -0.75 -3.39
CA GLN A 30 -27.54 -0.58 -4.08
C GLN A 30 -27.01 -1.96 -4.46
N ASN A 31 -26.79 -2.20 -5.75
CA ASN A 31 -26.22 -3.45 -6.23
C ASN A 31 -24.70 -3.27 -6.35
N ASN A 32 -23.99 -4.30 -5.89
CA ASN A 32 -22.54 -4.37 -5.96
C ASN A 32 -22.19 -5.41 -7.02
N TYR A 33 -21.54 -4.96 -8.09
CA TYR A 33 -21.08 -5.80 -9.20
C TYR A 33 -19.56 -5.82 -9.21
N ALA A 34 -18.98 -6.93 -9.67
CA ALA A 34 -17.55 -7.02 -9.91
C ALA A 34 -17.23 -7.62 -11.27
N LEU A 35 -16.13 -7.16 -11.88
CA LEU A 35 -15.48 -7.80 -13.02
C LEU A 35 -14.00 -7.99 -12.67
N VAL A 36 -13.58 -9.24 -12.60
CA VAL A 36 -12.20 -9.65 -12.29
C VAL A 36 -11.61 -10.27 -13.54
N VAL A 37 -10.55 -9.66 -14.08
CA VAL A 37 -9.89 -10.07 -15.32
C VAL A 37 -8.44 -10.44 -15.01
N ALA A 38 -8.11 -11.72 -15.13
CA ALA A 38 -6.78 -12.24 -14.82
C ALA A 38 -6.20 -13.07 -15.97
N VAL A 39 -5.11 -12.59 -16.57
CA VAL A 39 -4.48 -13.21 -17.75
C VAL A 39 -3.12 -13.80 -17.37
N SER A 40 -3.10 -15.09 -17.07
CA SER A 40 -1.88 -15.86 -16.80
C SER A 40 -1.27 -16.44 -18.08
N LYS A 41 -2.10 -16.82 -19.06
CA LYS A 41 -1.67 -17.46 -20.32
C LYS A 41 -2.11 -16.68 -21.56
N TYR A 42 -1.28 -16.80 -22.59
CA TYR A 42 -1.40 -16.04 -23.84
C TYR A 42 -1.23 -17.00 -25.02
N ASP A 43 -2.25 -17.07 -25.89
CA ASP A 43 -2.35 -18.08 -26.96
C ASP A 43 -1.27 -17.95 -28.03
N ASN A 44 -0.76 -16.73 -28.27
CA ASN A 44 0.19 -16.41 -29.33
C ASN A 44 1.58 -15.98 -28.82
N LEU A 45 1.87 -16.14 -27.51
CA LEU A 45 3.18 -15.89 -26.92
C LEU A 45 3.87 -17.19 -26.52
N ASP A 46 5.20 -17.14 -26.39
CA ASP A 46 5.98 -18.25 -25.84
C ASP A 46 5.62 -18.51 -24.37
N GLU A 47 5.49 -19.79 -23.97
CA GLU A 47 5.11 -20.17 -22.59
C GLU A 47 6.08 -19.63 -21.53
N THR A 48 7.33 -19.30 -21.89
CA THR A 48 8.28 -18.65 -20.97
C THR A 48 7.81 -17.27 -20.51
N LEU A 49 6.99 -16.59 -21.30
CA LEU A 49 6.39 -15.27 -21.00
C LEU A 49 5.12 -15.39 -20.16
N TRP A 50 4.52 -16.57 -19.97
CA TRP A 50 3.30 -16.71 -19.16
C TRP A 50 3.52 -16.36 -17.68
N LEU A 51 2.50 -15.81 -17.02
CA LEU A 51 2.53 -15.31 -15.64
C LEU A 51 1.91 -16.30 -14.66
N ALA A 52 2.50 -16.48 -13.48
CA ALA A 52 2.00 -17.37 -12.43
C ALA A 52 1.11 -16.66 -11.39
N GLY A 53 1.17 -15.33 -11.31
CA GLY A 53 0.47 -14.50 -10.33
C GLY A 53 -1.02 -14.26 -10.61
N PRO A 54 -1.44 -13.87 -11.83
CA PRO A 54 -2.81 -13.42 -12.10
C PRO A 54 -3.90 -14.42 -11.71
N VAL A 55 -3.69 -15.71 -11.98
CA VAL A 55 -4.62 -16.79 -11.57
C VAL A 55 -4.82 -16.90 -10.05
N ASN A 56 -3.88 -16.45 -9.22
CA ASN A 56 -4.01 -16.44 -7.77
C ASN A 56 -4.55 -15.10 -7.26
N ASP A 57 -4.19 -13.99 -7.91
CA ASP A 57 -4.80 -12.68 -7.67
C ASP A 57 -6.33 -12.73 -7.88
N ALA A 58 -6.78 -13.36 -8.96
CA ALA A 58 -8.20 -13.51 -9.25
C ALA A 58 -8.96 -14.32 -8.19
N LYS A 59 -8.35 -15.37 -7.62
CA LYS A 59 -8.94 -16.15 -6.52
C LYS A 59 -9.02 -15.31 -5.25
N LEU A 60 -7.91 -14.65 -4.90
CA LEU A 60 -7.79 -13.79 -3.74
C LEU A 60 -8.84 -12.66 -3.78
N VAL A 61 -9.00 -12.01 -4.94
CA VAL A 61 -10.01 -10.97 -5.16
C VAL A 61 -11.42 -11.53 -5.07
N HIS A 62 -11.72 -12.66 -5.73
CA HIS A 62 -13.06 -13.28 -5.71
C HIS A 62 -13.48 -13.68 -4.29
N GLU A 63 -12.59 -14.32 -3.53
CA GLU A 63 -12.82 -14.73 -2.14
C GLU A 63 -12.95 -13.51 -1.20
N TYR A 64 -12.10 -12.49 -1.36
CA TYR A 64 -12.24 -11.24 -0.59
C TYR A 64 -13.59 -10.56 -0.82
N LEU A 65 -14.06 -10.49 -2.07
CA LEU A 65 -15.34 -9.84 -2.38
C LEU A 65 -16.53 -10.56 -1.75
N LEU A 66 -16.48 -11.89 -1.64
CA LEU A 66 -17.55 -12.70 -1.06
C LEU A 66 -17.53 -12.71 0.49
N ASP A 67 -16.37 -12.89 1.10
CA ASP A 67 -16.25 -13.18 2.54
C ASP A 67 -15.55 -12.06 3.37
N GLY A 68 -14.77 -11.19 2.73
CA GLY A 68 -13.95 -10.16 3.39
C GLY A 68 -14.45 -8.71 3.25
N ALA A 69 -15.19 -8.40 2.19
CA ALA A 69 -15.64 -7.04 1.88
C ALA A 69 -16.65 -6.49 2.92
N PRO A 70 -16.63 -5.17 3.20
CA PRO A 70 -17.59 -4.53 4.11
C PRO A 70 -19.00 -4.34 3.50
N ILE A 71 -19.19 -4.70 2.22
CA ILE A 71 -20.46 -4.65 1.49
C ILE A 71 -20.73 -6.00 0.82
N ASP A 72 -22.00 -6.38 0.70
CA ASP A 72 -22.39 -7.69 0.14
C ASP A 72 -22.12 -7.76 -1.38
N PHE A 73 -21.18 -8.59 -1.82
CA PHE A 73 -21.16 -9.13 -3.19
C PHE A 73 -21.80 -10.53 -3.19
N THR A 74 -22.37 -10.92 -4.33
CA THR A 74 -22.94 -12.27 -4.53
C THR A 74 -22.38 -12.89 -5.80
N GLU A 75 -22.26 -14.21 -5.83
CA GLU A 75 -21.69 -14.97 -6.97
C GLU A 75 -22.31 -14.59 -8.31
N ASP A 76 -23.62 -14.34 -8.37
CA ASP A 76 -24.34 -13.93 -9.60
C ASP A 76 -24.01 -12.50 -10.10
N ARG A 77 -23.22 -11.75 -9.32
CA ARG A 77 -22.81 -10.36 -9.58
C ARG A 77 -21.29 -10.20 -9.75
N ILE A 78 -20.51 -11.25 -9.53
CA ILE A 78 -19.08 -11.29 -9.81
C ILE A 78 -18.87 -11.98 -11.16
N THR A 79 -18.30 -11.25 -12.13
CA THR A 79 -17.91 -11.81 -13.43
C THR A 79 -16.43 -12.12 -13.40
N LEU A 80 -16.07 -13.41 -13.43
CA LEU A 80 -14.69 -13.88 -13.38
C LEU A 80 -14.20 -14.30 -14.77
N LEU A 81 -13.30 -13.48 -15.34
CA LEU A 81 -12.59 -13.76 -16.59
C LEU A 81 -11.15 -14.16 -16.25
N ALA A 82 -10.84 -15.45 -16.25
CA ALA A 82 -9.53 -15.96 -15.86
C ALA A 82 -9.21 -17.29 -16.53
N ASP A 83 -7.93 -17.53 -16.85
CA ASP A 83 -7.47 -18.87 -17.21
C ASP A 83 -7.00 -19.65 -15.96
N GLY A 84 -7.14 -20.99 -15.98
CA GLY A 84 -6.68 -21.84 -14.89
C GLY A 84 -7.56 -21.84 -13.62
N ILE A 85 -8.77 -21.26 -13.67
CA ILE A 85 -9.78 -21.35 -12.61
C ILE A 85 -11.01 -22.10 -13.12
N ASP A 86 -11.45 -23.13 -12.39
CA ASP A 86 -12.65 -23.90 -12.74
C ASP A 86 -13.90 -23.02 -12.64
N GLY A 87 -14.67 -22.92 -13.74
CA GLY A 87 -15.89 -22.12 -13.83
C GLY A 87 -15.68 -20.68 -14.30
N ALA A 88 -14.44 -20.18 -14.36
CA ALA A 88 -14.13 -18.89 -14.97
C ALA A 88 -14.29 -18.93 -16.50
N THR A 89 -14.55 -17.77 -17.10
CA THR A 89 -14.57 -17.61 -18.56
C THR A 89 -13.19 -17.17 -19.06
N ALA A 90 -12.77 -17.60 -20.25
CA ALA A 90 -11.45 -17.25 -20.78
C ALA A 90 -11.32 -15.72 -20.97
N PRO A 91 -10.22 -15.07 -20.55
CA PRO A 91 -10.09 -13.62 -20.55
C PRO A 91 -9.62 -13.09 -21.92
N THR A 92 -10.43 -13.36 -22.94
CA THR A 92 -10.24 -12.84 -24.31
C THR A 92 -10.77 -11.42 -24.44
N ASN A 93 -10.27 -10.70 -25.44
CA ASN A 93 -10.74 -9.35 -25.79
C ASN A 93 -12.27 -9.31 -25.93
N ALA A 94 -12.84 -10.29 -26.64
CA ALA A 94 -14.28 -10.40 -26.85
C ALA A 94 -15.07 -10.55 -25.53
N HIS A 95 -14.66 -11.46 -24.63
CA HIS A 95 -15.37 -11.66 -23.36
C HIS A 95 -15.23 -10.46 -22.42
N ILE A 96 -14.11 -9.74 -22.45
CA ILE A 96 -13.94 -8.49 -21.68
C ILE A 96 -14.91 -7.41 -22.18
N HIS A 97 -15.01 -7.21 -23.50
CA HIS A 97 -15.99 -6.29 -24.09
C HIS A 97 -17.45 -6.70 -23.78
N GLU A 98 -17.77 -8.00 -23.82
CA GLU A 98 -19.11 -8.52 -23.46
C GLU A 98 -19.44 -8.27 -21.98
N ALA A 99 -18.48 -8.49 -21.07
CA ALA A 99 -18.66 -8.22 -19.64
C ALA A 99 -18.88 -6.72 -19.35
N PHE A 100 -18.10 -5.83 -19.95
CA PHE A 100 -18.32 -4.38 -19.87
C PHE A 100 -19.67 -3.96 -20.43
N ALA A 101 -20.09 -4.51 -21.57
CA ALA A 101 -21.40 -4.23 -22.15
C ALA A 101 -22.55 -4.68 -21.22
N ALA A 102 -22.42 -5.87 -20.60
CA ALA A 102 -23.39 -6.38 -19.64
C ALA A 102 -23.45 -5.55 -18.34
N LEU A 103 -22.31 -5.05 -17.84
CA LEU A 103 -22.27 -4.11 -16.71
C LEU A 103 -22.96 -2.78 -17.07
N ALA A 104 -22.63 -2.19 -18.21
CA ALA A 104 -23.23 -0.93 -18.68
C ALA A 104 -24.74 -1.07 -19.00
N GLU A 105 -25.23 -2.26 -19.33
CA GLU A 105 -26.68 -2.53 -19.45
C GLU A 105 -27.37 -2.60 -18.09
N LYS A 106 -26.75 -3.25 -17.09
CA LYS A 106 -27.32 -3.49 -15.75
C LYS A 106 -27.23 -2.30 -14.80
N ALA A 107 -26.16 -1.50 -14.87
CA ALA A 107 -25.86 -0.49 -13.87
C ALA A 107 -26.97 0.59 -13.74
N GLU A 108 -27.43 0.80 -12.51
CA GLU A 108 -28.38 1.85 -12.10
C GLU A 108 -27.69 2.96 -11.27
N PRO A 109 -28.29 4.16 -11.16
CA PRO A 109 -27.72 5.23 -10.35
C PRO A 109 -27.53 4.82 -8.88
N GLY A 110 -26.32 4.97 -8.37
CA GLY A 110 -25.93 4.61 -7.01
C GLY A 110 -25.31 3.22 -6.84
N ASP A 111 -25.42 2.32 -7.82
CA ASP A 111 -24.76 1.00 -7.79
C ASP A 111 -23.24 1.14 -7.61
N PHE A 112 -22.59 0.11 -7.06
CA PHE A 112 -21.13 0.02 -6.97
C PHE A 112 -20.58 -1.01 -7.95
N VAL A 113 -19.52 -0.67 -8.67
CA VAL A 113 -18.85 -1.56 -9.63
C VAL A 113 -17.36 -1.61 -9.31
N PHE A 114 -16.90 -2.79 -8.91
CA PHE A 114 -15.48 -3.08 -8.74
C PHE A 114 -14.90 -3.72 -10.01
N LEU A 115 -13.77 -3.21 -10.49
CA LEU A 115 -13.05 -3.78 -11.62
C LEU A 115 -11.63 -4.13 -11.18
N HIS A 116 -11.14 -5.32 -11.50
CA HIS A 116 -9.76 -5.74 -11.23
C HIS A 116 -9.14 -6.33 -12.48
N PHE A 117 -7.94 -5.87 -12.81
CA PHE A 117 -7.16 -6.30 -13.97
C PHE A 117 -5.79 -6.77 -13.47
N SER A 118 -5.41 -8.01 -13.81
CA SER A 118 -4.13 -8.60 -13.45
C SER A 118 -3.58 -9.36 -14.65
N GLY A 119 -2.37 -9.04 -15.09
CA GLY A 119 -1.83 -9.62 -16.33
C GLY A 119 -0.74 -8.77 -16.95
N HIS A 120 -0.46 -8.99 -18.22
CA HIS A 120 0.51 -8.21 -18.96
C HIS A 120 -0.01 -6.86 -19.40
N GLY A 121 0.87 -5.86 -19.32
CA GLY A 121 0.75 -4.63 -20.08
C GLY A 121 1.92 -4.43 -21.05
N SER A 122 1.78 -3.44 -21.92
CA SER A 122 2.78 -2.98 -22.89
C SER A 122 2.41 -1.58 -23.37
N GLN A 123 3.26 -1.00 -24.20
CA GLN A 123 3.02 0.25 -24.93
C GLN A 123 2.99 0.01 -26.44
N SER A 124 2.31 0.88 -27.18
CA SER A 124 2.43 1.01 -28.65
C SER A 124 2.35 2.48 -29.07
N PRO A 125 2.82 2.87 -30.27
CA PRO A 125 2.61 4.23 -30.78
C PRO A 125 1.13 4.64 -30.71
N ALA A 126 0.86 5.86 -30.28
CA ALA A 126 -0.50 6.31 -30.04
C ALA A 126 -1.36 6.28 -31.31
N ARG A 127 -2.60 5.77 -31.21
CA ARG A 127 -3.55 5.73 -32.34
C ARG A 127 -3.89 7.12 -32.87
N VAL A 128 -3.78 8.15 -32.03
CA VAL A 128 -4.10 9.55 -32.34
C VAL A 128 -2.90 10.45 -32.02
N GLU A 129 -2.29 11.03 -33.07
CA GLU A 129 -1.12 11.89 -32.93
C GLU A 129 -1.40 13.11 -32.04
N GLY A 130 -0.65 13.24 -30.94
CA GLY A 130 -0.74 14.34 -29.99
C GLY A 130 -1.92 14.29 -29.02
N GLN A 131 -2.52 13.11 -28.83
CA GLN A 131 -3.40 12.82 -27.68
C GLN A 131 -2.54 12.59 -26.43
N GLU A 132 -1.73 11.53 -26.44
CA GLU A 132 -0.76 11.20 -25.39
C GLU A 132 0.46 12.13 -25.44
N GLN A 133 1.02 12.49 -24.28
CA GLN A 133 2.14 13.43 -24.17
C GLN A 133 3.50 12.79 -24.48
N ASP A 134 3.68 11.49 -24.20
CA ASP A 134 4.86 10.75 -24.67
C ASP A 134 4.67 10.19 -26.11
N GLY A 135 3.43 10.13 -26.58
CA GLY A 135 3.04 9.61 -27.88
C GLY A 135 2.80 8.10 -27.92
N LEU A 136 2.61 7.44 -26.78
CA LEU A 136 2.38 6.00 -26.65
C LEU A 136 1.02 5.69 -26.00
N ASP A 137 0.20 4.86 -26.69
CA ASP A 137 -1.00 4.26 -26.11
C ASP A 137 -0.61 3.18 -25.08
N GLU A 138 -1.28 3.16 -23.92
CA GLU A 138 -1.06 2.14 -22.91
C GLU A 138 -1.98 0.92 -23.07
N LEU A 139 -1.40 -0.28 -22.98
CA LEU A 139 -2.06 -1.53 -23.32
C LEU A 139 -2.23 -2.45 -22.12
N PHE A 140 -3.44 -2.97 -21.92
CA PHE A 140 -3.68 -4.25 -21.22
C PHE A 140 -3.80 -5.38 -22.26
N LEU A 141 -3.26 -6.55 -21.96
CA LEU A 141 -3.18 -7.67 -22.90
C LEU A 141 -4.12 -8.83 -22.51
N PRO A 142 -5.23 -9.06 -23.24
CA PRO A 142 -6.03 -10.28 -23.15
C PRO A 142 -5.29 -11.57 -23.53
N SER A 143 -5.87 -12.74 -23.25
CA SER A 143 -5.23 -14.02 -23.57
C SER A 143 -5.06 -14.28 -25.07
N ASP A 144 -5.91 -13.66 -25.90
CA ASP A 144 -5.96 -13.83 -27.37
C ASP A 144 -5.26 -12.71 -28.15
N ILE A 145 -4.36 -11.93 -27.52
CA ILE A 145 -3.53 -10.95 -28.24
C ILE A 145 -2.74 -11.59 -29.37
N SER A 146 -2.47 -10.80 -30.41
CA SER A 146 -1.60 -11.18 -31.54
C SER A 146 -0.37 -10.29 -31.59
N ASN A 147 0.58 -10.59 -32.48
CA ASN A 147 1.68 -9.68 -32.77
C ASN A 147 1.20 -8.43 -33.53
N TRP A 148 1.98 -7.36 -33.45
CA TRP A 148 1.83 -6.10 -34.18
C TRP A 148 1.53 -6.30 -35.67
N ASP A 149 0.47 -5.65 -36.15
CA ASP A 149 0.07 -5.63 -37.55
C ASP A 149 0.47 -4.29 -38.19
N MET A 150 1.54 -4.33 -38.99
CA MET A 150 2.04 -3.20 -39.78
C MET A 150 1.01 -2.59 -40.74
N SER A 151 -0.08 -3.29 -41.06
CA SER A 151 -1.13 -2.78 -41.96
C SER A 151 -2.21 -1.97 -41.24
N THR A 152 -2.40 -2.19 -39.93
CA THR A 152 -3.31 -1.41 -39.08
C THR A 152 -2.57 -0.40 -38.20
N GLY A 153 -1.28 -0.62 -37.93
CA GLY A 153 -0.54 0.16 -36.94
C GLY A 153 -1.00 -0.13 -35.51
N THR A 154 -1.42 -1.38 -35.23
CA THR A 154 -1.96 -1.77 -33.92
C THR A 154 -1.54 -3.19 -33.53
N ILE A 155 -1.71 -3.52 -32.25
CA ILE A 155 -1.66 -4.90 -31.75
C ILE A 155 -3.10 -5.45 -31.74
N PRO A 156 -3.48 -6.43 -32.59
CA PRO A 156 -4.83 -6.98 -32.58
C PRO A 156 -5.18 -7.62 -31.23
N ASN A 157 -6.42 -7.40 -30.80
CA ASN A 157 -6.99 -7.82 -29.51
C ASN A 157 -6.38 -7.17 -28.24
N ALA A 158 -5.33 -6.34 -28.34
CA ALA A 158 -4.90 -5.53 -27.19
C ALA A 158 -5.99 -4.52 -26.79
N LEU A 159 -6.15 -4.30 -25.49
CA LEU A 159 -7.05 -3.27 -24.96
C LEU A 159 -6.24 -2.02 -24.68
N VAL A 160 -6.49 -0.97 -25.45
CA VAL A 160 -5.95 0.37 -25.19
C VAL A 160 -6.71 0.99 -24.02
N ASP A 161 -5.99 1.71 -23.16
CA ASP A 161 -6.53 2.51 -22.05
C ASP A 161 -7.69 3.42 -22.45
N ASP A 162 -7.62 4.03 -23.62
CA ASP A 162 -8.65 4.84 -24.27
C ASP A 162 -9.97 4.04 -24.53
N ASP A 163 -9.85 2.79 -24.98
CA ASP A 163 -10.99 1.88 -25.17
C ASP A 163 -11.56 1.43 -23.81
N LEU A 164 -10.69 1.16 -22.82
CA LEU A 164 -11.07 0.82 -21.44
C LEU A 164 -11.81 2.00 -20.78
N GLY A 165 -11.28 3.21 -20.89
CA GLY A 165 -11.88 4.44 -20.38
C GLY A 165 -13.25 4.69 -20.97
N GLN A 166 -13.42 4.54 -22.29
CA GLN A 166 -14.74 4.60 -22.91
C GLN A 166 -15.73 3.54 -22.41
N MET A 167 -15.28 2.33 -22.10
CA MET A 167 -16.15 1.30 -21.51
C MET A 167 -16.54 1.61 -20.07
N ILE A 168 -15.60 2.10 -19.25
CA ILE A 168 -15.85 2.49 -17.86
C ILE A 168 -16.75 3.74 -17.80
N ASN A 169 -16.51 4.73 -18.66
CA ASN A 169 -17.35 5.94 -18.78
C ASN A 169 -18.82 5.59 -19.07
N ARG A 170 -19.13 4.51 -19.81
CA ARG A 170 -20.53 4.05 -20.04
C ARG A 170 -21.21 3.54 -18.78
N ILE A 171 -20.45 3.08 -17.77
CA ILE A 171 -20.95 2.67 -16.45
C ILE A 171 -21.13 3.91 -15.57
N ILE A 172 -20.14 4.81 -15.53
CA ILE A 172 -20.19 6.09 -14.79
C ILE A 172 -21.36 6.97 -15.27
N ASP A 173 -21.63 7.01 -16.58
CA ASP A 173 -22.75 7.73 -17.19
C ASP A 173 -24.14 7.23 -16.73
N LYS A 174 -24.23 6.02 -16.13
CA LYS A 174 -25.45 5.53 -15.47
C LYS A 174 -25.64 6.08 -14.06
N GLY A 175 -24.65 6.77 -13.49
CA GLY A 175 -24.64 7.19 -12.10
C GLY A 175 -24.11 6.14 -11.12
N ALA A 176 -23.51 5.06 -11.61
CA ALA A 176 -22.85 4.06 -10.77
C ALA A 176 -21.46 4.53 -10.35
N ASN A 177 -21.03 4.12 -9.15
CA ASN A 177 -19.71 4.40 -8.62
C ASN A 177 -18.75 3.27 -9.01
N VAL A 178 -17.62 3.62 -9.63
CA VAL A 178 -16.63 2.65 -10.11
C VAL A 178 -15.35 2.74 -9.28
N TRP A 179 -14.82 1.59 -8.85
CA TRP A 179 -13.44 1.49 -8.41
C TRP A 179 -12.73 0.46 -9.30
N ALA A 180 -11.67 0.87 -10.01
CA ALA A 180 -10.85 -0.06 -10.79
C ALA A 180 -9.40 -0.14 -10.31
N VAL A 181 -8.87 -1.36 -10.33
CA VAL A 181 -7.52 -1.72 -9.88
C VAL A 181 -6.78 -2.39 -11.05
N PHE A 182 -5.64 -1.84 -11.45
CA PHE A 182 -4.80 -2.31 -12.53
C PHE A 182 -3.44 -2.79 -11.99
N ASP A 183 -3.27 -4.11 -11.91
CA ASP A 183 -2.01 -4.81 -11.58
C ASP A 183 -1.34 -5.34 -12.86
N SER A 184 -1.15 -4.42 -13.80
CA SER A 184 -0.43 -4.56 -15.08
C SER A 184 0.64 -3.47 -15.19
N CYS A 185 1.61 -3.63 -16.08
CA CYS A 185 2.73 -2.69 -16.23
C CYS A 185 3.07 -2.29 -17.65
N HIS A 186 3.60 -1.08 -17.75
CA HIS A 186 3.52 -0.24 -18.93
C HIS A 186 4.93 0.12 -19.48
N SER A 187 5.94 0.37 -18.63
CA SER A 187 7.39 0.34 -18.98
C SER A 187 8.35 -0.07 -17.84
N GLY A 188 9.54 -0.67 -17.99
CA GLY A 188 10.25 -1.29 -19.13
C GLY A 188 10.46 -2.83 -18.98
N THR A 189 11.55 -3.44 -19.47
CA THR A 189 11.71 -4.92 -19.52
C THR A 189 12.91 -5.49 -18.73
N VAL A 190 12.66 -6.24 -17.65
CA VAL A 190 13.62 -7.17 -17.02
C VAL A 190 12.87 -8.38 -16.42
N THR A 191 13.35 -9.60 -16.67
CA THR A 191 12.96 -10.81 -15.91
C THR A 191 14.10 -11.17 -14.96
N ARG A 192 13.84 -11.37 -13.65
CA ARG A 192 14.89 -11.45 -12.62
C ARG A 192 15.03 -12.86 -12.05
N ALA A 193 16.25 -13.24 -11.69
CA ALA A 193 16.45 -14.38 -10.81
C ALA A 193 15.97 -14.05 -9.38
N GLY A 194 15.29 -14.98 -8.72
CA GLY A 194 14.82 -14.80 -7.36
C GLY A 194 15.94 -14.69 -6.33
N PRO A 195 15.71 -14.03 -5.18
CA PRO A 195 16.74 -13.80 -4.15
C PRO A 195 17.37 -15.08 -3.59
N SER A 196 16.65 -16.21 -3.60
CA SER A 196 17.13 -17.52 -3.15
C SER A 196 17.98 -18.27 -4.19
N GLY A 197 17.99 -17.82 -5.45
CA GLY A 197 18.54 -18.57 -6.57
C GLY A 197 17.78 -19.86 -6.91
N ASP A 198 16.59 -20.08 -6.34
CA ASP A 198 15.68 -21.14 -6.75
C ASP A 198 15.05 -20.79 -8.12
N PRO A 199 15.09 -21.68 -9.12
CA PRO A 199 14.33 -21.51 -10.38
C PRO A 199 12.82 -21.26 -10.20
N LEU A 200 12.25 -21.51 -9.01
CA LEU A 200 10.85 -21.28 -8.66
C LEU A 200 10.58 -19.93 -7.95
N ASP A 201 11.60 -19.17 -7.56
CA ASP A 201 11.47 -17.82 -6.96
C ASP A 201 11.76 -16.69 -7.98
N ILE A 202 11.90 -17.00 -9.28
CA ILE A 202 12.09 -16.03 -10.38
C ILE A 202 10.98 -14.98 -10.37
N GLU A 203 11.32 -13.71 -10.11
CA GLU A 203 10.39 -12.58 -10.28
C GLU A 203 10.19 -12.35 -11.78
N LYS A 204 8.98 -12.63 -12.28
CA LYS A 204 8.60 -12.24 -13.65
C LYS A 204 8.05 -10.83 -13.64
N SER A 205 8.54 -9.99 -14.57
CA SER A 205 7.92 -8.69 -14.83
C SER A 205 6.59 -8.89 -15.54
N ARG A 206 5.61 -8.07 -15.15
CA ARG A 206 4.31 -7.99 -15.82
C ARG A 206 4.31 -7.12 -17.08
N LYS A 207 5.44 -6.55 -17.50
CA LYS A 207 5.54 -5.90 -18.83
C LYS A 207 6.04 -6.88 -19.91
N LEU A 208 5.44 -6.77 -21.10
CA LEU A 208 6.09 -7.15 -22.35
C LEU A 208 6.64 -5.92 -23.08
N GLY A 209 7.84 -6.02 -23.66
CA GLY A 209 8.41 -4.94 -24.45
C GLY A 209 7.72 -4.82 -25.81
N PRO A 210 7.63 -3.62 -26.42
CA PRO A 210 7.09 -3.45 -27.77
C PRO A 210 7.67 -4.43 -28.81
N ALA A 211 8.99 -4.64 -28.76
CA ALA A 211 9.70 -5.59 -29.63
C ALA A 211 9.29 -7.07 -29.40
N THR A 212 8.88 -7.44 -28.18
CA THR A 212 8.36 -8.78 -27.86
C THR A 212 7.03 -9.05 -28.55
N LEU A 213 6.22 -8.00 -28.75
CA LEU A 213 4.96 -8.04 -29.50
C LEU A 213 5.16 -7.77 -31.00
N GLY A 214 6.41 -7.69 -31.46
CA GLY A 214 6.75 -7.51 -32.87
C GLY A 214 6.68 -6.07 -33.40
N ILE A 215 6.56 -5.06 -32.53
CA ILE A 215 6.68 -3.65 -32.95
C ILE A 215 8.14 -3.39 -33.37
N PRO A 216 8.39 -2.87 -34.60
CA PRO A 216 9.74 -2.52 -35.03
C PRO A 216 10.35 -1.37 -34.22
N GLU A 217 11.67 -1.43 -34.01
CA GLU A 217 12.43 -0.38 -33.31
C GLU A 217 12.31 0.97 -34.03
N ASP A 218 12.35 1.00 -35.36
CA ASP A 218 12.17 2.22 -36.18
C ASP A 218 10.75 2.81 -36.15
N VAL A 219 9.76 2.04 -35.67
CA VAL A 219 8.40 2.52 -35.41
C VAL A 219 8.29 3.17 -34.03
N MET A 220 8.98 2.63 -33.02
CA MET A 220 9.07 3.23 -31.68
C MET A 220 9.94 4.49 -31.68
N ASP A 221 11.10 4.46 -32.35
CA ASP A 221 12.03 5.60 -32.48
C ASP A 221 11.43 6.80 -33.25
N ALA A 222 10.34 6.57 -34.00
CA ALA A 222 9.62 7.61 -34.74
C ALA A 222 8.53 8.31 -33.93
N VAL A 223 8.25 7.85 -32.70
CA VAL A 223 7.32 8.50 -31.78
C VAL A 223 7.97 9.76 -31.21
N GLU A 224 7.33 10.91 -31.42
CA GLU A 224 7.80 12.21 -30.93
C GLU A 224 6.87 12.71 -29.81
N PRO A 225 7.37 12.92 -28.58
CA PRO A 225 6.55 13.37 -27.47
C PRO A 225 6.04 14.81 -27.68
N VAL A 226 4.85 15.09 -27.15
CA VAL A 226 4.22 16.42 -27.17
C VAL A 226 5.07 17.39 -26.36
N ARG A 227 5.72 18.31 -27.07
CA ARG A 227 6.60 19.30 -26.46
C ARG A 227 5.82 20.49 -25.92
N THR A 228 6.08 20.82 -24.65
CA THR A 228 5.61 22.04 -23.99
C THR A 228 6.07 23.31 -24.74
N ARG A 229 5.49 24.47 -24.43
CA ARG A 229 5.90 25.76 -25.04
C ARG A 229 7.35 26.16 -24.74
N SER A 230 7.97 25.55 -23.73
CA SER A 230 9.41 25.68 -23.39
C SER A 230 10.31 24.70 -24.16
N GLY A 231 9.75 23.74 -24.89
CA GLY A 231 10.48 22.74 -25.67
C GLY A 231 10.78 21.42 -24.94
N SER A 232 10.48 21.33 -23.65
CA SER A 232 10.59 20.12 -22.83
C SER A 232 9.43 19.15 -23.12
N PRO A 233 9.60 17.82 -22.94
CA PRO A 233 8.47 16.89 -22.85
C PRO A 233 7.47 17.35 -21.78
N ALA A 234 6.19 17.11 -22.00
CA ALA A 234 5.16 17.37 -20.99
C ALA A 234 5.09 16.18 -20.00
N PRO A 235 4.94 16.42 -18.68
CA PRO A 235 4.99 15.35 -17.69
C PRO A 235 3.65 14.61 -17.60
N GLU A 236 3.67 13.31 -17.91
CA GLU A 236 2.49 12.45 -17.89
C GLU A 236 2.55 11.39 -16.79
N ALA A 237 1.37 10.91 -16.42
CA ALA A 237 1.17 9.71 -15.61
C ALA A 237 0.13 8.87 -16.34
N ALA A 238 0.32 7.55 -16.41
CA ALA A 238 -0.65 6.64 -17.03
C ALA A 238 -1.98 6.66 -16.26
N THR A 239 -2.91 7.50 -16.74
CA THR A 239 -4.24 7.72 -16.16
C THR A 239 -5.28 7.59 -17.26
N ILE A 240 -6.24 6.70 -17.07
CA ILE A 240 -7.32 6.47 -18.04
C ILE A 240 -8.20 7.72 -18.14
N GLU A 241 -8.20 8.39 -19.30
CA GLU A 241 -9.03 9.57 -19.57
C GLU A 241 -10.52 9.29 -19.33
N THR A 242 -11.03 9.81 -18.21
CA THR A 242 -12.41 9.59 -17.77
C THR A 242 -13.15 10.90 -17.59
N SER A 243 -14.18 11.06 -18.42
CA SER A 243 -14.94 12.30 -18.60
C SER A 243 -16.46 12.06 -18.54
N GLY A 244 -16.85 11.04 -17.78
CA GLY A 244 -18.24 10.67 -17.51
C GLY A 244 -19.10 11.87 -17.11
N LYS A 245 -20.30 11.94 -17.66
CA LYS A 245 -21.27 13.04 -17.52
C LYS A 245 -22.39 12.73 -16.54
N GLY A 246 -22.41 11.51 -15.99
CA GLY A 246 -23.30 11.09 -14.92
C GLY A 246 -22.89 11.63 -13.55
N GLU A 247 -23.72 11.36 -12.53
CA GLU A 247 -23.42 11.68 -11.13
C GLU A 247 -22.53 10.61 -10.44
N GLY A 248 -22.12 9.58 -11.18
CA GLY A 248 -21.29 8.48 -10.67
C GLY A 248 -19.85 8.93 -10.42
N GLN A 249 -19.25 8.40 -9.37
CA GLN A 249 -17.86 8.69 -9.01
C GLN A 249 -16.92 7.58 -9.50
N PHE A 250 -15.65 7.90 -9.70
CA PHE A 250 -14.62 6.92 -10.04
C PHE A 250 -13.42 7.01 -9.09
N VAL A 251 -12.72 5.89 -8.95
CA VAL A 251 -11.40 5.76 -8.32
C VAL A 251 -10.56 4.79 -9.13
N TYR A 252 -9.31 5.13 -9.43
CA TYR A 252 -8.36 4.23 -10.09
C TYR A 252 -7.10 4.03 -9.28
N PHE A 253 -6.63 2.78 -9.26
CA PHE A 253 -5.50 2.28 -8.52
C PHE A 253 -4.59 1.53 -9.51
N TYR A 254 -3.40 2.05 -9.79
CA TYR A 254 -2.44 1.44 -10.71
C TYR A 254 -1.21 0.96 -9.94
N ALA A 255 -0.71 -0.25 -10.25
CA ALA A 255 0.40 -0.86 -9.51
C ALA A 255 1.76 -0.14 -9.66
N ALA A 256 1.95 0.62 -10.74
CA ALA A 256 3.19 1.32 -11.07
C ALA A 256 2.92 2.57 -11.92
N GLN A 257 3.88 3.50 -11.95
CA GLN A 257 3.91 4.61 -12.92
C GLN A 257 4.25 4.10 -14.34
N THR A 258 3.97 4.92 -15.36
CA THR A 258 4.26 4.66 -16.79
C THR A 258 5.67 4.10 -17.03
N ASN A 259 6.68 4.65 -16.35
CA ASN A 259 8.08 4.25 -16.49
C ASN A 259 8.55 3.13 -15.52
N GLN A 260 7.64 2.46 -14.79
CA GLN A 260 7.97 1.50 -13.73
C GLN A 260 7.31 0.11 -13.88
N THR A 261 8.01 -0.93 -13.39
CA THR A 261 7.54 -2.33 -13.42
C THR A 261 7.18 -2.87 -12.04
N THR A 262 6.09 -3.65 -12.00
CA THR A 262 5.65 -4.44 -10.86
C THR A 262 5.99 -5.91 -11.09
N PRO A 263 6.64 -6.59 -10.13
CA PRO A 263 6.90 -8.02 -10.21
C PRO A 263 5.68 -8.84 -9.78
N GLU A 264 5.52 -10.05 -10.34
CA GLU A 264 4.86 -11.10 -9.59
C GLU A 264 5.84 -11.72 -8.58
N MET A 265 5.37 -11.93 -7.35
CA MET A 265 6.18 -12.39 -6.23
C MET A 265 5.47 -13.51 -5.48
N ARG A 266 6.23 -14.47 -4.96
CA ARG A 266 5.66 -15.46 -4.04
C ARG A 266 5.37 -14.79 -2.68
N LEU A 267 4.10 -14.70 -2.31
CA LEU A 267 3.61 -13.98 -1.14
C LEU A 267 2.70 -14.86 -0.24
N PRO A 268 2.59 -14.54 1.07
CA PRO A 268 3.42 -13.58 1.80
C PRO A 268 4.88 -14.08 1.88
N GLN A 269 5.81 -13.14 1.92
CA GLN A 269 7.24 -13.45 1.90
C GLN A 269 7.63 -14.26 3.15
N GLY A 270 8.43 -15.31 3.00
CA GLY A 270 8.92 -16.16 4.12
C GLY A 270 7.97 -17.26 4.59
N ASP A 271 6.71 -17.29 4.12
CA ASP A 271 5.86 -18.48 4.27
C ASP A 271 6.40 -19.60 3.34
N PRO A 272 6.46 -20.87 3.77
CA PRO A 272 6.90 -21.99 2.93
C PRO A 272 5.89 -22.34 1.82
N ASP A 273 4.60 -22.19 2.10
CA ASP A 273 3.46 -22.55 1.25
C ASP A 273 2.93 -21.33 0.46
N ARG A 274 3.74 -20.26 0.36
CA ARG A 274 3.48 -19.05 -0.44
C ARG A 274 3.28 -19.35 -1.93
N VAL A 275 2.37 -18.63 -2.58
CA VAL A 275 2.11 -18.73 -4.04
C VAL A 275 2.40 -17.40 -4.73
N SER A 276 2.59 -17.40 -6.05
CA SER A 276 2.85 -16.16 -6.81
C SER A 276 1.61 -15.28 -6.85
N HIS A 277 1.78 -13.99 -6.58
CA HIS A 277 0.77 -12.94 -6.62
C HIS A 277 1.34 -11.67 -7.26
N GLY A 278 0.46 -10.79 -7.73
CA GLY A 278 0.80 -9.40 -7.99
C GLY A 278 1.09 -8.70 -6.67
N LEU A 279 2.24 -8.03 -6.57
CA LEU A 279 2.63 -7.34 -5.34
C LEU A 279 1.56 -6.33 -4.91
N PHE A 280 1.03 -5.56 -5.86
CA PHE A 280 0.05 -4.54 -5.58
C PHE A 280 -1.28 -5.13 -5.12
N THR A 281 -1.80 -6.14 -5.81
CA THR A 281 -3.02 -6.85 -5.41
C THR A 281 -2.88 -7.43 -4.00
N PHE A 282 -1.79 -8.15 -3.70
CA PHE A 282 -1.63 -8.75 -2.37
C PHE A 282 -1.57 -7.68 -1.27
N THR A 283 -0.74 -6.64 -1.43
CA THR A 283 -0.62 -5.57 -0.41
C THR A 283 -1.91 -4.75 -0.25
N LEU A 284 -2.65 -4.52 -1.33
CA LEU A 284 -3.96 -3.86 -1.31
C LEU A 284 -4.97 -4.60 -0.41
N PHE A 285 -5.15 -5.90 -0.64
CA PHE A 285 -6.12 -6.69 0.11
C PHE A 285 -5.63 -7.08 1.51
N GLU A 286 -4.31 -7.16 1.73
CA GLU A 286 -3.73 -7.30 3.07
C GLU A 286 -4.01 -6.04 3.93
N ALA A 287 -3.84 -4.84 3.38
CA ALA A 287 -4.17 -3.59 4.05
C ALA A 287 -5.68 -3.49 4.37
N LEU A 288 -6.54 -3.82 3.41
CA LEU A 288 -8.00 -3.81 3.60
C LEU A 288 -8.51 -4.88 4.58
N SER A 289 -7.90 -6.05 4.62
CA SER A 289 -8.27 -7.12 5.58
C SER A 289 -7.90 -6.74 7.01
N GLN A 290 -6.82 -6.00 7.19
CA GLN A 290 -6.37 -5.52 8.50
C GLN A 290 -7.12 -4.26 8.96
N ASN A 291 -7.44 -3.35 8.03
CA ASN A 291 -8.23 -2.15 8.29
C ASN A 291 -9.25 -1.87 7.16
N PRO A 292 -10.50 -2.38 7.28
CA PRO A 292 -11.52 -2.15 6.25
C PRO A 292 -12.16 -0.74 6.32
N ALA A 293 -11.79 0.09 7.30
CA ALA A 293 -12.42 1.40 7.57
C ALA A 293 -11.69 2.59 6.89
N LEU A 294 -10.77 2.28 5.98
CA LEU A 294 -9.95 3.26 5.27
C LEU A 294 -10.78 4.03 4.23
N THR A 295 -10.42 5.28 3.98
CA THR A 295 -10.69 5.93 2.69
C THR A 295 -9.71 5.44 1.63
N TYR A 296 -10.03 5.61 0.35
CA TYR A 296 -9.10 5.24 -0.73
C TYR A 296 -7.76 5.97 -0.61
N ARG A 297 -7.75 7.22 -0.13
CA ARG A 297 -6.53 7.99 0.16
C ARG A 297 -5.68 7.29 1.23
N GLN A 298 -6.29 6.95 2.36
CA GLN A 298 -5.60 6.26 3.47
C GLN A 298 -5.10 4.88 3.04
N LEU A 299 -5.85 4.16 2.20
CA LEU A 299 -5.42 2.88 1.62
C LEU A 299 -4.21 3.03 0.71
N GLY A 300 -4.18 4.06 -0.15
CA GLY A 300 -3.02 4.35 -1.00
C GLY A 300 -1.78 4.74 -0.20
N GLU A 301 -1.95 5.58 0.83
CA GLU A 301 -0.89 5.93 1.80
C GLU A 301 -0.35 4.69 2.53
N GLU A 302 -1.22 3.77 2.91
CA GLU A 302 -0.87 2.53 3.61
C GLU A 302 -0.11 1.54 2.71
N ILE A 303 -0.49 1.41 1.43
CA ILE A 303 0.27 0.62 0.45
C ILE A 303 1.68 1.20 0.25
N LEU A 304 1.81 2.52 0.08
CA LEU A 304 3.12 3.19 -0.03
C LEU A 304 3.96 3.04 1.23
N ARG A 305 3.33 3.07 2.42
CA ARG A 305 3.99 2.79 3.70
C ARG A 305 4.47 1.35 3.77
N ARG A 306 3.66 0.35 3.39
CA ARG A 306 4.05 -1.08 3.38
C ARG A 306 5.19 -1.36 2.42
N TYR A 307 5.14 -0.80 1.21
CA TYR A 307 6.25 -0.87 0.25
C TYR A 307 7.54 -0.32 0.87
N THR A 308 7.47 0.88 1.47
CA THR A 308 8.63 1.50 2.13
C THR A 308 9.09 0.75 3.39
N ALA A 309 8.20 0.12 4.15
CA ALA A 309 8.52 -0.68 5.33
C ALA A 309 9.16 -2.03 4.98
N GLY A 310 8.81 -2.59 3.81
CA GLY A 310 9.57 -3.63 3.10
C GLY A 310 10.74 -3.08 2.27
N TYR A 311 11.12 -1.81 2.51
CA TYR A 311 12.25 -1.10 1.93
C TYR A 311 12.17 -0.80 0.42
N ARG A 312 11.09 -1.13 -0.27
CA ARG A 312 10.92 -0.88 -1.71
C ARG A 312 10.77 0.60 -2.01
N VAL A 313 11.60 1.06 -2.95
CA VAL A 313 11.49 2.39 -3.57
C VAL A 313 10.62 2.34 -4.83
N GLN A 314 10.55 1.18 -5.50
CA GLN A 314 9.72 0.92 -6.68
C GLN A 314 9.10 -0.51 -6.61
N PRO A 315 7.98 -0.78 -7.32
CA PRO A 315 7.17 0.18 -8.08
C PRO A 315 6.49 1.21 -7.18
N THR A 316 6.11 2.35 -7.77
CA THR A 316 5.36 3.41 -7.13
C THR A 316 3.92 3.36 -7.65
N PRO A 317 2.95 2.88 -6.86
CA PRO A 317 1.56 2.90 -7.26
C PRO A 317 1.02 4.32 -7.48
N LEU A 318 0.06 4.45 -8.38
CA LEU A 318 -0.65 5.69 -8.68
C LEU A 318 -2.12 5.56 -8.28
N PHE A 319 -2.70 6.65 -7.78
CA PHE A 319 -4.06 6.68 -7.27
C PHE A 319 -4.77 7.96 -7.72
N GLU A 320 -5.97 7.85 -8.27
CA GLU A 320 -6.74 9.01 -8.76
C GLU A 320 -8.26 8.85 -8.53
N GLY A 321 -9.00 9.93 -8.80
CA GLY A 321 -10.45 10.00 -8.61
C GLY A 321 -10.87 10.46 -7.20
N ALA A 322 -12.00 9.96 -6.73
CA ALA A 322 -12.66 10.38 -5.48
C ALA A 322 -12.01 9.78 -4.21
N LEU A 323 -10.71 10.04 -4.01
CA LEU A 323 -9.88 9.36 -3.01
C LEU A 323 -10.33 9.56 -1.54
N ASP A 324 -11.02 10.65 -1.22
CA ASP A 324 -11.48 10.93 0.15
C ASP A 324 -12.72 10.12 0.57
N ASN A 325 -13.32 9.36 -0.35
CA ASN A 325 -14.43 8.47 -0.03
C ASN A 325 -13.97 7.24 0.77
N PRO A 326 -14.82 6.66 1.64
CA PRO A 326 -14.62 5.33 2.19
C PRO A 326 -14.46 4.29 1.08
N VAL A 327 -13.55 3.33 1.26
CA VAL A 327 -13.44 2.18 0.36
C VAL A 327 -14.78 1.43 0.37
N PHE A 328 -15.26 0.98 -0.79
CA PHE A 328 -16.59 0.39 -0.97
C PHE A 328 -17.79 1.32 -0.60
N GLY A 329 -17.56 2.60 -0.29
CA GLY A 329 -18.60 3.55 0.09
C GLY A 329 -19.23 3.30 1.48
N ALA A 330 -18.68 2.37 2.26
CA ALA A 330 -19.23 1.99 3.56
C ALA A 330 -18.64 2.85 4.70
N ASP A 331 -19.45 3.72 5.30
CA ASP A 331 -19.08 4.40 6.56
C ASP A 331 -19.21 3.42 7.73
N ILE A 332 -18.14 2.64 7.96
CA ILE A 332 -18.06 1.68 9.06
C ILE A 332 -17.41 2.28 10.34
N GLY A 333 -17.12 3.59 10.33
CA GLY A 333 -16.53 4.35 11.43
C GLY A 333 -15.03 4.06 11.66
N HIS A 334 -14.27 5.09 12.06
CA HIS A 334 -12.81 5.02 12.29
C HIS A 334 -12.40 4.29 13.59
N GLY A 335 -13.15 3.28 14.02
CA GLY A 335 -12.76 2.42 15.14
C GLY A 335 -11.99 1.21 14.62
N GLY A 336 -10.69 1.14 14.88
CA GLY A 336 -9.86 -0.03 14.56
C GLY A 336 -10.53 -1.32 15.05
N ARG A 337 -10.87 -2.22 14.13
CA ARG A 337 -11.58 -3.47 14.47
C ARG A 337 -10.63 -4.39 15.21
N VAL A 338 -11.06 -4.86 16.39
CA VAL A 338 -10.40 -5.97 17.08
C VAL A 338 -10.40 -7.17 16.13
N GLN A 339 -9.21 -7.59 15.71
CA GLN A 339 -9.05 -8.73 14.79
C GLN A 339 -9.46 -10.02 15.51
N GLN A 340 -10.67 -10.49 15.20
CA GLN A 340 -11.24 -11.70 15.78
C GLN A 340 -12.20 -12.40 14.82
N TRP A 341 -12.14 -13.73 14.79
CA TRP A 341 -12.87 -14.56 13.84
C TRP A 341 -13.62 -15.68 14.58
N PRO A 342 -14.84 -16.05 14.14
CA PRO A 342 -15.55 -17.17 14.72
C PRO A 342 -14.80 -18.47 14.43
N VAL A 343 -14.56 -19.29 15.46
CA VAL A 343 -13.97 -20.63 15.27
C VAL A 343 -15.05 -21.65 14.92
N LYS A 344 -14.66 -22.64 14.11
CA LYS A 344 -15.49 -23.79 13.72
C LYS A 344 -14.68 -25.08 13.89
N GLN A 345 -15.37 -26.21 13.90
CA GLN A 345 -14.75 -27.54 13.83
C GLN A 345 -15.35 -28.31 12.64
N GLU A 346 -14.55 -28.55 11.61
CA GLU A 346 -14.99 -29.11 10.33
C GLU A 346 -14.09 -30.30 9.97
N SER A 347 -14.69 -31.44 9.57
CA SER A 347 -13.97 -32.67 9.19
C SER A 347 -12.91 -33.17 10.19
N GLY A 348 -13.04 -32.81 11.47
CA GLY A 348 -12.07 -33.15 12.54
C GLY A 348 -10.96 -32.12 12.76
N LYS A 349 -10.82 -31.14 11.86
CA LYS A 349 -9.93 -29.98 11.98
C LYS A 349 -10.62 -28.84 12.73
N ARG A 350 -9.84 -27.96 13.34
CA ARG A 350 -10.31 -26.74 14.02
C ARG A 350 -9.84 -25.55 13.20
N VAL A 351 -10.77 -24.70 12.77
CA VAL A 351 -10.53 -23.63 11.81
C VAL A 351 -11.14 -22.31 12.25
N PHE A 352 -10.63 -21.20 11.73
CA PHE A 352 -11.31 -19.90 11.75
C PHE A 352 -11.04 -19.12 10.46
N SER A 353 -11.97 -18.23 10.10
CA SER A 353 -11.91 -17.42 8.87
C SER A 353 -10.98 -16.20 8.98
N GLY A 354 -9.75 -16.43 9.47
CA GLY A 354 -8.64 -15.48 9.35
C GLY A 354 -7.42 -16.21 8.82
N GLY A 355 -6.76 -15.62 7.82
CA GLY A 355 -5.56 -16.16 7.17
C GLY A 355 -4.49 -15.09 6.92
N ARG A 356 -3.57 -15.32 5.98
CA ARG A 356 -2.38 -14.48 5.73
C ARG A 356 -2.68 -13.01 5.48
N LEU A 357 -3.77 -12.68 4.77
CA LEU A 357 -4.15 -11.29 4.51
C LEU A 357 -4.45 -10.52 5.81
N HIS A 358 -4.85 -11.23 6.86
CA HIS A 358 -5.07 -10.69 8.19
C HIS A 358 -3.77 -10.55 9.00
N GLY A 359 -2.61 -10.81 8.39
CA GLY A 359 -1.31 -10.78 9.06
C GLY A 359 -1.14 -11.95 10.05
N LEU A 360 -1.55 -13.16 9.64
CA LEU A 360 -1.40 -14.40 10.39
C LEU A 360 -0.36 -15.32 9.75
N SER A 361 0.46 -15.96 10.58
CA SER A 361 1.52 -16.88 10.21
C SER A 361 1.44 -18.20 11.00
N VAL A 362 2.00 -19.28 10.46
CA VAL A 362 2.12 -20.55 11.18
C VAL A 362 3.02 -20.35 12.42
N GLY A 363 2.49 -20.73 13.59
CA GLY A 363 3.14 -20.50 14.88
C GLY A 363 2.55 -19.36 15.71
N ASP A 364 1.73 -18.48 15.12
CA ASP A 364 1.09 -17.38 15.83
C ASP A 364 0.18 -17.88 16.95
N GLU A 365 0.22 -17.20 18.11
CA GLU A 365 -0.61 -17.51 19.27
C GLU A 365 -1.75 -16.51 19.47
N LEU A 366 -2.98 -17.01 19.45
CA LEU A 366 -4.21 -16.22 19.58
C LEU A 366 -4.98 -16.60 20.85
N SER A 367 -5.84 -15.69 21.31
CA SER A 367 -6.74 -15.92 22.44
C SER A 367 -8.03 -16.58 21.98
N LEU A 368 -8.38 -17.74 22.54
CA LEU A 368 -9.70 -18.36 22.36
C LEU A 368 -10.68 -17.79 23.39
N LEU A 369 -11.79 -17.24 22.91
CA LEU A 369 -12.79 -16.52 23.71
C LEU A 369 -14.19 -17.13 23.54
N PRO A 370 -15.06 -17.02 24.56
CA PRO A 370 -16.41 -17.57 24.52
C PRO A 370 -17.38 -16.78 23.63
N GLY A 371 -16.98 -15.61 23.12
CA GLY A 371 -17.77 -14.77 22.23
C GLY A 371 -17.06 -13.46 21.84
N PRO A 372 -17.59 -12.72 20.86
CA PRO A 372 -16.90 -11.56 20.27
C PRO A 372 -16.87 -10.33 21.19
N ALA A 373 -17.75 -10.28 22.19
CA ALA A 373 -17.83 -9.21 23.19
C ALA A 373 -17.11 -9.55 24.52
N ALA A 374 -16.47 -10.73 24.61
CA ALA A 374 -15.74 -11.14 25.79
C ALA A 374 -14.48 -10.29 26.00
N SER A 375 -14.10 -10.02 27.24
CA SER A 375 -12.83 -9.34 27.55
C SER A 375 -11.65 -10.32 27.47
N ASP A 376 -10.42 -9.80 27.41
CA ASP A 376 -9.23 -10.66 27.36
C ASP A 376 -9.00 -11.44 28.67
N ASP A 377 -9.58 -10.98 29.80
CA ASP A 377 -9.63 -11.72 31.06
C ASP A 377 -10.53 -12.98 30.99
N GLU A 378 -11.45 -13.03 30.02
CA GLU A 378 -12.34 -14.18 29.77
C GLU A 378 -11.72 -15.20 28.79
N LYS A 379 -10.41 -15.08 28.49
CA LYS A 379 -9.66 -16.05 27.67
C LYS A 379 -9.78 -17.48 28.21
N MET A 380 -10.31 -18.37 27.39
CA MET A 380 -10.50 -19.78 27.71
C MET A 380 -9.21 -20.60 27.53
N ALA A 381 -8.45 -20.28 26.49
CA ALA A 381 -7.26 -20.99 26.08
C ALA A 381 -6.37 -20.09 25.21
N THR A 382 -5.09 -20.46 25.07
CA THR A 382 -4.25 -19.99 23.97
C THR A 382 -4.29 -21.04 22.86
N ILE A 383 -4.55 -20.59 21.63
CA ILE A 383 -4.49 -21.43 20.43
C ILE A 383 -3.27 -21.04 19.60
N ARG A 384 -2.72 -21.98 18.83
CA ARG A 384 -1.61 -21.73 17.92
C ARG A 384 -1.99 -22.11 16.50
N VAL A 385 -1.69 -21.24 15.53
CA VAL A 385 -1.90 -21.52 14.09
C VAL A 385 -0.97 -22.65 13.64
N THR A 386 -1.54 -23.70 13.05
CA THR A 386 -0.80 -24.88 12.56
C THR A 386 -0.66 -24.92 11.04
N SER A 387 -1.56 -24.26 10.33
CA SER A 387 -1.49 -23.98 8.89
C SER A 387 -2.39 -22.78 8.56
N THR A 388 -2.08 -22.03 7.52
CA THR A 388 -2.87 -20.89 7.05
C THR A 388 -2.86 -20.86 5.52
N ASP A 389 -4.01 -20.51 4.94
CA ASP A 389 -4.10 -19.94 3.59
C ASP A 389 -4.35 -18.43 3.72
N ASP A 390 -4.91 -17.77 2.70
CA ASP A 390 -5.03 -16.32 2.66
C ASP A 390 -6.19 -15.80 3.54
N PHE A 391 -7.22 -16.62 3.76
CA PHE A 391 -8.46 -16.27 4.49
C PHE A 391 -8.80 -17.19 5.66
N GLN A 392 -8.21 -18.39 5.74
CA GLN A 392 -8.50 -19.40 6.76
C GLN A 392 -7.22 -19.94 7.41
N SER A 393 -7.32 -20.23 8.71
CA SER A 393 -6.28 -20.87 9.52
C SER A 393 -6.81 -22.12 10.21
N GLU A 394 -5.96 -23.15 10.31
CA GLU A 394 -6.13 -24.27 11.25
C GLU A 394 -5.37 -24.01 12.55
N PHE A 395 -5.86 -24.53 13.67
CA PHE A 395 -5.21 -24.33 14.96
C PHE A 395 -5.24 -25.53 15.91
N GLU A 396 -4.23 -25.59 16.79
CA GLU A 396 -4.21 -26.43 17.99
C GLU A 396 -4.42 -25.60 19.26
N ILE A 397 -4.75 -26.24 20.38
CA ILE A 397 -4.80 -25.60 21.70
C ILE A 397 -3.46 -25.89 22.39
N VAL A 398 -2.74 -24.84 22.78
CA VAL A 398 -1.40 -24.95 23.37
C VAL A 398 -1.35 -24.65 24.87
N ASP A 399 -2.33 -23.89 25.38
CA ASP A 399 -2.53 -23.65 26.81
C ASP A 399 -4.03 -23.54 27.15
N GLY A 400 -4.42 -23.85 28.39
CA GLY A 400 -5.81 -23.85 28.86
C GLY A 400 -6.45 -25.24 29.06
N GLY A 401 -5.75 -26.31 28.72
CA GLY A 401 -6.22 -27.70 28.91
C GLY A 401 -7.24 -28.17 27.87
N PHE A 402 -8.13 -29.10 28.23
CA PHE A 402 -9.13 -29.64 27.30
C PHE A 402 -10.32 -28.69 27.17
N VAL A 403 -10.35 -27.92 26.08
CA VAL A 403 -11.52 -27.11 25.67
C VAL A 403 -12.23 -27.80 24.51
N MET A 404 -13.55 -27.94 24.63
CA MET A 404 -14.44 -28.34 23.54
C MET A 404 -14.81 -27.08 22.75
N ILE A 405 -14.65 -27.09 21.43
CA ILE A 405 -14.99 -25.94 20.58
C ILE A 405 -16.50 -25.95 20.35
N GLU A 406 -17.18 -24.87 20.73
CA GLU A 406 -18.62 -24.70 20.53
C GLU A 406 -18.91 -23.56 19.52
N PRO A 407 -20.01 -23.63 18.75
CA PRO A 407 -20.40 -22.54 17.86
C PRO A 407 -20.61 -21.22 18.62
N GLY A 408 -19.95 -20.15 18.16
CA GLY A 408 -20.00 -18.83 18.79
C GLY A 408 -18.73 -18.44 19.56
N PHE A 409 -17.77 -19.35 19.71
CA PHE A 409 -16.42 -18.99 20.18
C PHE A 409 -15.65 -18.20 19.11
N TYR A 410 -14.69 -17.39 19.55
CA TYR A 410 -13.85 -16.55 18.67
C TYR A 410 -12.37 -16.75 18.95
N ALA A 411 -11.57 -16.78 17.89
CA ALA A 411 -10.12 -16.57 17.94
C ALA A 411 -9.87 -15.06 17.83
N ARG A 412 -9.18 -14.45 18.81
CA ARG A 412 -8.78 -13.03 18.79
C ARG A 412 -7.26 -12.94 18.70
N LYS A 413 -6.76 -12.21 17.70
CA LYS A 413 -5.35 -11.82 17.64
C LYS A 413 -5.12 -10.81 18.76
N ALA A 414 -4.05 -11.00 19.55
CA ALA A 414 -3.61 -9.93 20.43
C ALA A 414 -3.21 -8.73 19.57
N ALA A 415 -3.41 -7.49 20.05
CA ALA A 415 -2.84 -6.33 19.38
C ALA A 415 -1.32 -6.56 19.21
N ASP A 416 -0.82 -6.44 17.98
CA ASP A 416 0.51 -6.94 17.61
C ASP A 416 1.59 -6.44 18.58
N GLU A 417 2.34 -7.36 19.19
CA GLU A 417 3.66 -7.02 19.77
C GLU A 417 4.58 -6.75 18.58
N MET A 418 4.56 -5.49 18.12
CA MET A 418 5.31 -5.02 16.97
C MET A 418 6.76 -5.49 16.99
N SER A 419 7.15 -6.31 16.01
CA SER A 419 8.54 -6.72 15.88
C SER A 419 9.37 -5.59 15.27
N PHE A 420 10.07 -4.85 16.15
CA PHE A 420 11.08 -3.85 15.79
C PHE A 420 12.42 -4.46 15.32
N GLY A 421 12.40 -5.76 14.97
CA GLY A 421 13.50 -6.44 14.30
C GLY A 421 13.67 -6.00 12.85
N VAL A 422 14.91 -6.07 12.37
CA VAL A 422 15.27 -5.92 10.95
C VAL A 422 16.23 -7.05 10.59
N THR A 423 15.81 -7.85 9.63
CA THR A 423 16.51 -9.03 9.13
C THR A 423 17.40 -8.67 7.95
N VAL A 424 18.64 -9.16 7.94
CA VAL A 424 19.64 -8.82 6.93
C VAL A 424 20.25 -10.10 6.37
N ALA A 425 19.99 -10.39 5.10
CA ALA A 425 20.53 -11.55 4.40
C ALA A 425 21.99 -11.31 4.04
N MET A 426 22.82 -12.30 4.37
CA MET A 426 24.23 -12.32 4.00
C MET A 426 24.39 -12.48 2.47
N PRO A 427 25.52 -12.06 1.87
CA PRO A 427 25.70 -12.22 0.42
C PRO A 427 25.77 -13.69 -0.01
N ASP A 428 25.11 -14.06 -1.13
CA ASP A 428 25.16 -15.41 -1.68
C ASP A 428 26.62 -15.81 -2.00
N PRO A 429 27.18 -16.86 -1.35
CA PRO A 429 28.54 -17.33 -1.58
C PRO A 429 28.87 -17.73 -3.03
N LYS A 430 27.86 -17.93 -3.89
CA LYS A 430 28.01 -18.18 -5.34
C LYS A 430 28.30 -16.91 -6.14
N THR A 431 27.87 -15.74 -5.65
CA THR A 431 28.05 -14.44 -6.32
C THR A 431 29.42 -13.81 -6.05
N ILE A 432 30.12 -14.29 -5.01
CA ILE A 432 31.42 -13.77 -4.58
C ILE A 432 32.56 -14.48 -5.33
N SER A 433 33.42 -13.72 -6.00
CA SER A 433 34.61 -14.27 -6.67
C SER A 433 35.70 -14.68 -5.68
N ASP A 434 36.57 -15.62 -6.07
CA ASP A 434 37.59 -16.21 -5.18
C ASP A 434 38.56 -15.18 -4.56
N ASP A 435 38.86 -14.10 -5.29
CA ASP A 435 39.68 -12.97 -4.85
C ASP A 435 38.95 -12.01 -3.89
N GLN A 436 37.62 -12.08 -3.80
CA GLN A 436 36.78 -11.26 -2.92
C GLN A 436 36.39 -11.98 -1.62
N ARG A 437 36.37 -13.32 -1.60
CA ARG A 437 35.84 -14.14 -0.48
C ARG A 437 36.40 -13.73 0.89
N GLU A 438 37.72 -13.59 1.02
CA GLU A 438 38.39 -13.28 2.30
C GLU A 438 37.98 -11.90 2.83
N ALA A 439 37.90 -10.89 1.95
CA ALA A 439 37.50 -9.54 2.32
C ALA A 439 36.02 -9.48 2.74
N VAL A 440 35.12 -10.10 1.98
CA VAL A 440 33.68 -10.15 2.31
C VAL A 440 33.46 -10.93 3.61
N GLN A 441 34.10 -12.09 3.78
CA GLN A 441 34.00 -12.87 5.02
C GLN A 441 34.47 -12.06 6.25
N SER A 442 35.60 -11.35 6.14
CA SER A 442 36.11 -10.48 7.21
C SER A 442 35.10 -9.39 7.61
N VAL A 443 34.40 -8.79 6.65
CA VAL A 443 33.35 -7.79 6.92
C VAL A 443 32.11 -8.44 7.55
N MET A 444 31.69 -9.62 7.09
CA MET A 444 30.52 -10.31 7.65
C MET A 444 30.75 -10.81 9.07
N GLU A 445 31.92 -11.37 9.38
CA GLU A 445 32.32 -11.76 10.74
C GLU A 445 32.40 -10.54 11.67
N GLY A 446 32.98 -9.43 11.19
CA GLY A 446 33.03 -8.17 11.93
C GLY A 446 31.65 -7.57 12.18
N LEU A 447 30.75 -7.61 11.19
CA LEU A 447 29.36 -7.18 11.33
C LEU A 447 28.64 -8.04 12.38
N GLN A 448 28.79 -9.36 12.34
CA GLN A 448 28.17 -10.28 13.30
C GLN A 448 28.68 -10.08 14.73
N ALA A 449 29.94 -9.67 14.90
CA ALA A 449 30.57 -9.40 16.19
C ALA A 449 30.34 -7.97 16.73
N ALA A 450 29.78 -7.06 15.93
CA ALA A 450 29.52 -5.68 16.36
C ALA A 450 28.46 -5.62 17.48
N ASP A 451 28.71 -4.80 18.50
CA ASP A 451 27.74 -4.53 19.57
C ASP A 451 26.69 -3.52 19.09
N ARG A 452 25.41 -3.82 19.32
CA ARG A 452 24.25 -3.19 18.65
C ARG A 452 23.24 -2.68 19.68
N GLU A 453 23.64 -1.76 20.56
CA GLU A 453 22.76 -1.21 21.60
C GLU A 453 21.45 -0.65 20.99
N GLY A 454 20.33 -1.30 21.33
CA GLY A 454 18.97 -0.86 21.00
C GLY A 454 18.37 -1.36 19.68
N LEU A 455 19.15 -1.98 18.78
CA LEU A 455 18.68 -2.39 17.45
C LEU A 455 18.73 -3.90 17.26
N ARG A 456 17.57 -4.54 17.10
CA ARG A 456 17.42 -5.97 16.81
C ARG A 456 17.73 -6.27 15.33
N LEU A 457 18.99 -6.15 14.94
CA LEU A 457 19.46 -6.63 13.63
C LEU A 457 19.73 -8.14 13.70
N GLU A 458 19.02 -8.92 12.88
CA GLU A 458 19.19 -10.36 12.76
C GLU A 458 19.87 -10.70 11.43
N LEU A 459 20.99 -11.42 11.46
CA LEU A 459 21.67 -11.86 10.23
C LEU A 459 21.17 -13.24 9.83
N VAL A 460 20.69 -13.37 8.60
CA VAL A 460 20.15 -14.62 8.06
C VAL A 460 20.94 -15.10 6.83
N PRO A 461 20.94 -16.41 6.50
CA PRO A 461 21.41 -16.94 5.22
C PRO A 461 20.93 -16.16 4.00
N ALA A 462 21.64 -16.28 2.87
CA ALA A 462 21.32 -15.54 1.65
C ALA A 462 19.96 -15.95 1.04
N GLU A 463 19.62 -17.21 1.23
CA GLU A 463 18.39 -17.87 0.81
C GLU A 463 17.17 -17.57 1.70
N ASP A 464 17.38 -17.04 2.91
CA ASP A 464 16.33 -16.79 3.89
C ASP A 464 15.64 -15.43 3.65
N ARG A 465 14.46 -15.24 4.25
CA ARG A 465 13.76 -13.95 4.21
C ARG A 465 14.55 -12.91 4.98
N ALA A 466 14.92 -11.84 4.28
CA ALA A 466 15.45 -10.63 4.89
C ALA A 466 14.67 -9.39 4.44
N ASP A 467 14.70 -8.36 5.28
CA ASP A 467 14.30 -7.00 4.97
C ASP A 467 15.32 -6.32 4.03
N ILE A 468 16.61 -6.63 4.20
CA ILE A 468 17.74 -6.09 3.43
C ILE A 468 18.64 -7.24 2.98
N TYR A 469 18.93 -7.33 1.68
CA TYR A 469 19.88 -8.26 1.09
C TYR A 469 21.21 -7.57 0.82
N LEU A 470 22.30 -8.10 1.39
CA LEU A 470 23.65 -7.61 1.10
C LEU A 470 24.17 -8.24 -0.19
N GLN A 471 24.25 -7.48 -1.28
CA GLN A 471 24.81 -7.98 -2.54
C GLN A 471 26.26 -7.53 -2.74
N VAL A 472 27.09 -8.38 -3.34
CA VAL A 472 28.49 -8.04 -3.69
C VAL A 472 28.57 -7.70 -5.18
N ALA A 473 29.01 -6.48 -5.49
CA ALA A 473 29.34 -6.07 -6.85
C ALA A 473 30.34 -4.90 -6.85
N ASN A 474 31.21 -4.84 -7.86
CA ASN A 474 32.16 -3.73 -8.09
C ASN A 474 33.00 -3.35 -6.85
N GLY A 475 33.44 -4.34 -6.06
CA GLY A 475 34.22 -4.12 -4.83
C GLY A 475 33.45 -3.43 -3.70
N SER A 476 32.11 -3.50 -3.73
CA SER A 476 31.22 -2.91 -2.74
C SER A 476 30.14 -3.88 -2.28
N LEU A 477 29.69 -3.69 -1.04
CA LEU A 477 28.49 -4.29 -0.47
C LEU A 477 27.32 -3.33 -0.70
N TRP A 478 26.29 -3.81 -1.38
CA TRP A 478 25.09 -3.05 -1.73
C TRP A 478 23.95 -3.48 -0.81
N LEU A 479 23.28 -2.52 -0.19
CA LEU A 479 22.19 -2.76 0.74
C LEU A 479 20.89 -2.73 -0.07
N VAL A 480 20.51 -3.88 -0.62
CA VAL A 480 19.37 -4.02 -1.53
C VAL A 480 18.11 -4.35 -0.73
N PRO A 481 17.07 -3.52 -0.74
CA PRO A 481 15.76 -3.85 -0.17
C PRO A 481 15.17 -5.18 -0.65
N ALA A 482 14.32 -5.80 0.18
CA ALA A 482 13.55 -6.97 -0.20
C ALA A 482 12.73 -6.74 -1.49
N GLY A 483 13.11 -7.36 -2.61
CA GLY A 483 12.42 -7.23 -3.91
C GLY A 483 12.61 -5.88 -4.62
N ALA A 484 13.68 -5.14 -4.32
CA ALA A 484 14.16 -4.06 -5.18
C ALA A 484 15.39 -4.49 -6.00
N GLU A 485 15.69 -3.76 -7.05
CA GLU A 485 16.93 -3.96 -7.83
C GLU A 485 18.13 -3.26 -7.18
N ARG A 486 19.33 -3.76 -7.51
CA ARG A 486 20.58 -3.04 -7.29
C ARG A 486 20.78 -2.04 -8.43
N ILE A 487 20.39 -0.79 -8.20
CA ILE A 487 20.58 0.31 -9.12
C ILE A 487 21.98 0.90 -8.89
N GLU A 488 22.84 0.86 -9.90
CA GLU A 488 24.26 1.24 -9.75
C GLU A 488 24.57 2.72 -10.08
N GLU A 489 23.68 3.39 -10.80
CA GLU A 489 23.80 4.78 -11.32
C GLU A 489 22.44 5.51 -11.25
N GLY A 490 22.44 6.84 -11.44
CA GLY A 490 21.22 7.66 -11.35
C GLY A 490 20.84 8.12 -9.93
N THR A 491 19.67 8.75 -9.80
CA THR A 491 19.10 9.26 -8.52
C THR A 491 18.67 8.14 -7.58
N ASP A 492 18.19 7.02 -8.16
CA ASP A 492 17.62 5.91 -7.41
C ASP A 492 18.71 4.88 -6.99
N LYS A 493 19.98 5.28 -7.08
CA LYS A 493 21.15 4.45 -6.82
C LYS A 493 21.07 3.80 -5.44
N THR A 494 21.17 2.48 -5.41
CA THR A 494 21.18 1.69 -4.19
C THR A 494 22.42 2.01 -3.34
N ILE A 495 22.23 2.12 -2.02
CA ILE A 495 23.31 2.41 -1.07
C ILE A 495 24.39 1.33 -1.15
N SER A 496 25.63 1.75 -1.38
CA SER A 496 26.78 0.87 -1.56
C SER A 496 27.97 1.29 -0.72
N ILE A 497 28.63 0.33 -0.09
CA ILE A 497 29.78 0.53 0.80
C ILE A 497 30.96 -0.24 0.22
N SER A 498 31.96 0.47 -0.32
CA SER A 498 33.16 -0.17 -0.86
C SER A 498 34.03 -0.75 0.26
N TYR A 499 34.26 -2.06 0.17
CA TYR A 499 35.12 -2.86 1.05
C TYR A 499 36.54 -3.05 0.49
N THR A 500 36.79 -2.65 -0.76
CA THR A 500 38.11 -2.74 -1.42
C THR A 500 38.96 -1.48 -1.25
N THR A 501 38.33 -0.35 -0.92
CA THR A 501 38.99 0.96 -0.78
C THR A 501 39.20 1.39 0.68
N ARG A 502 38.72 0.59 1.64
CA ARG A 502 38.73 0.84 3.09
C ARG A 502 39.28 -0.36 3.83
N ASP A 503 39.64 -0.18 5.10
CA ASP A 503 39.91 -1.34 5.96
C ASP A 503 38.60 -2.03 6.40
N SER A 504 38.69 -3.30 6.79
CA SER A 504 37.51 -4.08 7.18
C SER A 504 36.78 -3.50 8.39
N SER A 505 37.48 -2.86 9.33
CA SER A 505 36.86 -2.30 10.54
C SER A 505 36.12 -0.98 10.26
N GLU A 506 36.67 -0.12 9.40
CA GLU A 506 35.97 1.06 8.87
C GLU A 506 34.72 0.63 8.08
N THR A 507 34.86 -0.38 7.21
CA THR A 507 33.76 -0.93 6.41
C THR A 507 32.62 -1.47 7.29
N VAL A 508 32.96 -2.25 8.33
CA VAL A 508 32.00 -2.79 9.31
C VAL A 508 31.27 -1.68 10.06
N ASN A 509 31.97 -0.64 10.50
CA ASN A 509 31.35 0.48 11.21
C ASN A 509 30.36 1.23 10.32
N ILE A 510 30.74 1.56 9.08
CA ILE A 510 29.85 2.24 8.13
C ILE A 510 28.64 1.36 7.82
N LEU A 511 28.83 0.05 7.59
CA LEU A 511 27.74 -0.89 7.31
C LEU A 511 26.77 -1.03 8.49
N ALA A 512 27.29 -1.16 9.71
CA ALA A 512 26.47 -1.21 10.92
C ALA A 512 25.70 0.09 11.15
N GLU A 513 26.32 1.26 10.93
CA GLU A 513 25.64 2.54 11.02
C GLU A 513 24.56 2.73 9.94
N SER A 514 24.81 2.33 8.70
CA SER A 514 23.82 2.40 7.61
C SER A 514 22.62 1.52 7.91
N LEU A 515 22.84 0.25 8.29
CA LEU A 515 21.77 -0.66 8.68
C LEU A 515 20.99 -0.14 9.91
N ALA A 516 21.67 0.49 10.87
CA ALA A 516 21.03 1.10 12.03
C ALA A 516 20.13 2.30 11.67
N ARG A 517 20.52 3.14 10.71
CA ARG A 517 19.70 4.25 10.20
C ARG A 517 18.47 3.74 9.45
N ILE A 518 18.70 2.81 8.51
CA ILE A 518 17.65 2.17 7.70
C ILE A 518 16.62 1.47 8.62
N ALA A 519 17.08 0.75 9.65
CA ALA A 519 16.21 0.09 10.61
C ALA A 519 15.41 1.06 11.50
N ARG A 520 16.00 2.18 11.94
CA ARG A 520 15.28 3.22 12.69
C ARG A 520 14.17 3.86 11.87
N VAL A 521 14.45 4.22 10.61
CA VAL A 521 13.43 4.79 9.71
C VAL A 521 12.28 3.79 9.52
N ALA A 522 12.57 2.54 9.18
CA ALA A 522 11.52 1.54 9.01
C ALA A 522 10.73 1.26 10.29
N ASN A 523 11.38 1.18 11.45
CA ASN A 523 10.68 1.03 12.72
C ASN A 523 9.79 2.24 13.03
N LEU A 524 10.21 3.46 12.70
CA LEU A 524 9.38 4.67 12.82
C LEU A 524 8.17 4.64 11.86
N LEU A 525 8.33 4.09 10.66
CA LEU A 525 7.24 3.89 9.71
C LEU A 525 6.30 2.73 10.10
N LYS A 526 6.84 1.67 10.73
CA LYS A 526 6.04 0.62 11.38
C LYS A 526 5.18 1.23 12.51
N LEU A 527 5.69 2.18 13.30
CA LEU A 527 4.92 2.86 14.35
C LEU A 527 3.71 3.66 13.82
N GLY A 528 3.73 4.14 12.58
CA GLY A 528 2.59 4.84 11.99
C GLY A 528 1.34 3.97 11.81
N ASP A 529 1.51 2.65 11.69
CA ASP A 529 0.42 1.67 11.56
C ASP A 529 -0.52 1.68 12.77
N SER A 530 0.06 1.78 13.97
CA SER A 530 -0.68 1.80 15.24
C SER A 530 -1.17 3.19 15.64
N PHE A 531 -0.74 4.24 14.93
CA PHE A 531 -0.97 5.64 15.29
C PHE A 531 -1.27 6.47 14.03
N SER A 532 -2.45 6.25 13.43
CA SER A 532 -2.93 7.05 12.30
C SER A 532 -3.12 8.52 12.70
N SER A 533 -2.70 9.43 11.83
CA SER A 533 -2.89 10.87 12.03
C SER A 533 -4.36 11.30 12.06
N SER A 534 -5.27 10.52 11.46
CA SER A 534 -6.72 10.80 11.45
C SER A 534 -7.33 10.83 12.84
N ASP A 535 -6.87 9.98 13.76
CA ASP A 535 -7.36 9.93 15.15
C ASP A 535 -6.70 10.98 16.05
N GLY A 536 -5.58 11.57 15.62
CA GLY A 536 -4.87 12.63 16.34
C GLY A 536 -5.59 13.98 16.32
N GLY A 537 -6.52 14.19 15.39
CA GLY A 537 -7.24 15.45 15.22
C GLY A 537 -6.34 16.60 14.75
N LEU A 538 -5.36 16.31 13.88
CA LEU A 538 -4.55 17.29 13.17
C LEU A 538 -4.68 17.08 11.66
N ASN A 539 -5.19 18.09 10.96
CA ASN A 539 -5.20 18.11 9.50
C ASN A 539 -3.90 18.78 9.03
N VAL A 540 -3.05 18.04 8.32
CA VAL A 540 -1.78 18.52 7.77
C VAL A 540 -1.90 18.64 6.25
N THR A 541 -1.42 19.74 5.69
CA THR A 541 -1.31 19.96 4.25
C THR A 541 0.04 20.60 3.96
N TYR A 542 0.84 19.96 3.12
CA TYR A 542 2.09 20.55 2.64
C TYR A 542 1.82 21.32 1.35
N TYR A 543 2.64 22.32 1.07
CA TYR A 543 2.62 23.04 -0.20
C TYR A 543 4.04 23.11 -0.75
N ILE A 544 4.15 23.02 -2.06
CA ILE A 544 5.39 23.25 -2.81
C ILE A 544 5.23 24.59 -3.52
N GLN A 545 6.30 25.38 -3.55
CA GLN A 545 6.39 26.57 -4.37
C GLN A 545 7.57 26.42 -5.32
N SER A 546 7.26 26.34 -6.62
CA SER A 546 8.30 26.09 -7.63
C SER A 546 9.18 27.32 -7.84
N ALA A 547 10.49 27.13 -7.91
CA ALA A 547 11.46 28.18 -8.24
C ALA A 547 11.25 28.74 -9.66
N ALA A 548 10.87 27.86 -10.60
CA ALA A 548 10.76 28.19 -12.02
C ALA A 548 9.51 29.04 -12.33
N THR A 549 8.37 28.75 -11.69
CA THR A 549 7.09 29.45 -11.95
C THR A 549 6.68 30.42 -10.85
N GLY A 550 7.19 30.25 -9.63
CA GLY A 550 6.71 30.92 -8.41
C GLY A 550 5.31 30.46 -7.96
N GLU A 551 4.72 29.46 -8.62
CA GLU A 551 3.40 28.94 -8.30
C GLU A 551 3.47 28.06 -7.04
N ARG A 552 2.48 28.22 -6.15
CA ARG A 552 2.35 27.40 -4.94
C ARG A 552 1.20 26.42 -5.07
N THR A 553 1.51 25.12 -5.08
CA THR A 553 0.56 24.02 -5.19
C THR A 553 0.49 23.22 -3.88
N PRO A 554 -0.69 22.73 -3.46
CA PRO A 554 -0.80 21.79 -2.35
C PRO A 554 -0.29 20.40 -2.76
N VAL A 555 0.43 19.74 -1.85
CA VAL A 555 0.72 18.31 -1.96
C VAL A 555 -0.51 17.55 -1.44
N ALA A 556 -1.03 16.62 -2.24
CA ALA A 556 -2.14 15.76 -1.88
C ALA A 556 -1.67 14.29 -1.82
N PRO A 557 -1.19 13.80 -0.66
CA PRO A 557 -0.88 12.38 -0.46
C PRO A 557 -2.07 11.51 -0.90
N PRO A 558 -1.88 10.34 -1.53
CA PRO A 558 -0.63 9.60 -1.73
C PRO A 558 0.30 10.12 -2.86
N ALA A 559 0.04 11.26 -3.52
CA ALA A 559 0.92 11.76 -4.57
C ALA A 559 2.35 12.04 -4.06
N ILE A 560 3.36 11.60 -4.84
CA ILE A 560 4.79 11.86 -4.61
C ILE A 560 5.23 12.98 -5.56
N PRO A 561 5.36 14.24 -5.10
CA PRO A 561 5.78 15.34 -5.95
C PRO A 561 7.28 15.25 -6.28
N ARG A 562 7.61 15.64 -7.51
CA ARG A 562 8.98 15.86 -7.97
C ARG A 562 9.41 17.30 -7.66
N LEU A 563 10.66 17.49 -7.24
CA LEU A 563 11.22 18.76 -6.76
C LEU A 563 12.61 19.01 -7.35
N GLU A 564 12.92 20.27 -7.69
CA GLU A 564 14.25 20.72 -8.13
C GLU A 564 14.90 21.68 -7.11
N PRO A 565 16.25 21.82 -7.11
CA PRO A 565 16.95 22.83 -6.33
C PRO A 565 16.43 24.26 -6.55
N GLY A 566 16.08 24.92 -5.45
CA GLY A 566 15.43 26.22 -5.39
C GLY A 566 13.92 26.15 -5.08
N ASP A 567 13.29 24.99 -5.19
CA ASP A 567 11.88 24.82 -4.79
C ASP A 567 11.75 24.94 -3.25
N GLU A 568 10.67 25.58 -2.79
CA GLU A 568 10.41 25.78 -1.36
C GLU A 568 9.22 24.94 -0.89
N MET A 569 9.33 24.31 0.29
CA MET A 569 8.23 23.61 0.94
C MET A 569 7.67 24.40 2.12
N TYR A 570 6.35 24.34 2.26
CA TYR A 570 5.58 25.00 3.30
C TYR A 570 4.61 24.03 3.97
N LEU A 571 4.25 24.32 5.22
CA LEU A 571 3.29 23.56 6.00
C LEU A 571 2.07 24.42 6.35
N GLU A 572 0.88 23.86 6.18
CA GLU A 572 -0.32 24.25 6.93
C GLU A 572 -0.75 23.08 7.83
N ALA A 573 -0.85 23.31 9.15
CA ALA A 573 -1.29 22.30 10.11
C ALA A 573 -2.40 22.86 11.01
N LYS A 574 -3.58 22.27 10.93
CA LYS A 574 -4.79 22.72 11.64
C LYS A 574 -5.23 21.70 12.68
N ASN A 575 -5.26 22.12 13.95
CA ASN A 575 -5.76 21.30 15.04
C ASN A 575 -7.30 21.31 15.04
N THR A 576 -7.89 20.19 14.68
CA THR A 576 -9.35 19.94 14.68
C THR A 576 -9.84 19.30 15.98
N SER A 577 -8.94 18.87 16.86
CA SER A 577 -9.24 18.33 18.18
C SER A 577 -9.64 19.42 19.21
N ASN A 578 -10.07 18.97 20.39
CA ASN A 578 -10.42 19.84 21.52
C ASN A 578 -9.26 20.07 22.52
N ARG A 579 -8.05 19.59 22.22
CA ARG A 579 -6.85 19.65 23.09
C ARG A 579 -5.64 20.21 22.33
N PRO A 580 -4.68 20.87 23.00
CA PRO A 580 -3.42 21.24 22.34
C PRO A 580 -2.70 20.01 21.78
N LEU A 581 -2.02 20.18 20.64
CA LEU A 581 -1.23 19.14 19.98
C LEU A 581 0.20 19.65 19.77
N ASP A 582 1.18 18.81 20.05
CA ASP A 582 2.60 19.06 19.78
C ASP A 582 3.00 18.34 18.50
N LEU A 583 3.32 19.14 17.46
CA LEU A 583 3.82 18.67 16.17
C LEU A 583 5.34 18.72 16.17
N ASN A 584 5.98 17.64 15.73
CA ASN A 584 7.41 17.56 15.41
C ASN A 584 7.56 17.07 13.97
N ILE A 585 8.53 17.62 13.22
CA ILE A 585 8.78 17.25 11.83
C ILE A 585 10.22 16.78 11.69
N LEU A 586 10.37 15.58 11.15
CA LEU A 586 11.64 15.01 10.71
C LEU A 586 11.67 15.01 9.19
N TYR A 587 12.88 15.09 8.65
CA TYR A 587 13.20 14.88 7.26
C TYR A 587 14.12 13.66 7.16
N VAL A 588 13.91 12.83 6.15
CA VAL A 588 14.68 11.62 5.88
C VAL A 588 15.24 11.70 4.47
N GLY A 589 16.54 11.94 4.37
CA GLY A 589 17.24 12.02 3.08
C GLY A 589 17.47 10.65 2.44
N VAL A 590 17.96 10.66 1.20
CA VAL A 590 18.19 9.45 0.36
C VAL A 590 19.07 8.41 1.07
N SER A 591 20.08 8.85 1.81
CA SER A 591 20.99 7.99 2.59
C SER A 591 20.44 7.54 3.96
N TYR A 592 19.13 7.68 4.19
CA TYR A 592 18.44 7.45 5.47
C TYR A 592 19.04 8.28 6.63
N SER A 593 19.55 9.49 6.33
CA SER A 593 19.74 10.50 7.39
C SER A 593 18.40 10.79 8.05
N ILE A 594 18.41 11.21 9.32
CA ILE A 594 17.22 11.72 9.98
C ILE A 594 17.60 13.08 10.51
N ASP A 595 17.00 14.12 9.96
CA ASP A 595 17.25 15.51 10.30
C ASP A 595 15.99 16.10 10.93
N PHE A 596 16.16 16.85 12.01
CA PHE A 596 15.04 17.46 12.73
C PHE A 596 14.77 18.87 12.20
N MET A 597 13.57 19.07 11.62
CA MET A 597 13.22 20.31 10.93
C MET A 597 12.41 21.27 11.80
N TYR A 598 11.48 20.77 12.62
CA TYR A 598 10.53 21.63 13.33
C TYR A 598 9.96 21.02 14.61
N ASN A 599 9.66 21.85 15.62
CA ASN A 599 8.62 21.56 16.60
C ASN A 599 7.76 22.79 16.97
N GLY A 600 6.49 22.55 17.27
CA GLY A 600 5.54 23.59 17.67
C GLY A 600 4.28 23.04 18.30
N ARG A 601 3.64 23.84 19.16
CA ARG A 601 2.35 23.52 19.78
C ARG A 601 1.24 24.25 19.03
N ILE A 602 0.21 23.52 18.63
CA ILE A 602 -0.97 24.01 17.92
C ILE A 602 -2.17 23.86 18.85
N ASN A 603 -2.81 24.97 19.23
CA ASN A 603 -3.95 24.97 20.14
C ASN A 603 -5.25 24.56 19.42
N PRO A 604 -6.33 24.17 20.14
CA PRO A 604 -7.60 23.79 19.52
C PRO A 604 -8.15 24.85 18.56
N GLY A 605 -8.41 24.46 17.30
CA GLY A 605 -8.88 25.36 16.24
C GLY A 605 -7.82 26.30 15.66
N GLU A 606 -6.58 26.28 16.16
CA GLU A 606 -5.46 27.02 15.57
C GLU A 606 -4.99 26.38 14.26
N THR A 607 -4.43 27.20 13.38
CA THR A 607 -3.81 26.76 12.13
C THR A 607 -2.41 27.35 12.08
N LEU A 608 -1.41 26.49 12.23
CA LEU A 608 -0.01 26.81 11.98
C LEU A 608 0.21 26.94 10.47
N ARG A 609 0.93 27.98 10.06
CA ARG A 609 1.41 28.19 8.69
C ARG A 609 2.87 28.59 8.78
N ASP A 610 3.76 27.76 8.24
CA ASP A 610 5.20 28.00 8.33
C ASP A 610 5.94 27.63 7.04
N GLY A 611 7.10 28.25 6.82
CA GLY A 611 8.07 27.78 5.84
C GLY A 611 8.82 26.58 6.43
N LEU A 612 8.93 25.49 5.69
CA LEU A 612 9.48 24.24 6.20
C LEU A 612 10.93 24.03 5.78
N LEU A 613 11.20 24.08 4.48
CA LEU A 613 12.55 23.90 3.91
C LEU A 613 12.67 24.49 2.50
N GLU A 614 13.90 24.66 2.05
CA GLU A 614 14.31 24.98 0.68
C GLU A 614 15.08 23.77 0.15
N ILE A 615 14.78 23.33 -1.07
CA ILE A 615 15.51 22.25 -1.75
C ILE A 615 16.82 22.83 -2.28
N ILE A 616 17.95 22.22 -1.92
CA ILE A 616 19.30 22.68 -2.30
C ILE A 616 20.01 21.62 -3.15
N GLU A 617 21.07 22.00 -3.88
CA GLU A 617 21.92 21.03 -4.57
C GLU A 617 22.56 20.06 -3.55
N GLY A 618 22.41 18.75 -3.77
CA GLY A 618 22.81 17.73 -2.80
C GLY A 618 22.82 16.30 -3.36
N GLU A 619 22.46 15.33 -2.52
CA GLU A 619 22.08 13.99 -2.98
C GLU A 619 20.68 14.07 -3.62
N TYR A 620 20.45 13.35 -4.71
CA TYR A 620 19.18 13.33 -5.46
C TYR A 620 18.57 11.93 -5.37
N GLY A 621 17.23 11.83 -5.32
CA GLY A 621 16.51 10.57 -5.09
C GLY A 621 15.29 10.75 -4.19
N ARG A 622 14.76 9.62 -3.66
CA ARG A 622 13.52 9.61 -2.86
C ARG A 622 13.74 9.92 -1.39
N GLU A 623 13.18 11.05 -0.96
CA GLU A 623 13.25 11.61 0.39
C GLU A 623 11.87 11.66 1.05
N ARG A 624 11.81 11.94 2.36
CA ARG A 624 10.54 11.92 3.12
C ARG A 624 10.49 13.00 4.19
N LEU A 625 9.29 13.52 4.43
CA LEU A 625 8.94 14.28 5.63
C LEU A 625 8.07 13.41 6.53
N ILE A 626 8.43 13.28 7.81
CA ILE A 626 7.66 12.54 8.82
C ILE A 626 7.17 13.53 9.87
N SER A 627 5.86 13.68 9.98
CA SER A 627 5.18 14.46 11.02
C SER A 627 4.77 13.55 12.18
N ILE A 628 5.24 13.85 13.38
CA ILE A 628 4.87 13.18 14.63
C ILE A 628 4.01 14.15 15.45
N VAL A 629 2.81 13.70 15.81
CA VAL A 629 1.81 14.47 16.56
C VAL A 629 1.56 13.80 17.90
N THR A 630 1.60 14.57 18.99
CA THR A 630 1.30 14.07 20.33
C THR A 630 0.33 14.99 21.07
N PRO A 631 -0.68 14.45 21.79
CA PRO A 631 -1.55 15.25 22.65
C PRO A 631 -0.80 15.95 23.76
N ALA A 632 -1.14 17.21 24.01
CA ALA A 632 -0.48 18.01 25.03
C ALA A 632 -1.48 18.70 25.98
N GLU A 633 -1.17 18.66 27.27
CA GLU A 633 -1.90 19.42 28.30
C GLU A 633 -1.51 20.90 28.27
N PRO A 634 -2.42 21.84 28.60
CA PRO A 634 -2.08 23.25 28.74
C PRO A 634 -0.94 23.47 29.74
N GLN A 635 -0.01 24.38 29.42
CA GLN A 635 1.14 24.77 30.25
C GLN A 635 2.19 23.65 30.52
N THR A 636 2.16 22.53 29.79
CA THR A 636 3.30 21.59 29.77
C THR A 636 4.45 22.10 28.89
N ALA A 637 5.63 21.51 29.05
CA ALA A 637 6.70 21.66 28.06
C ALA A 637 6.28 21.01 26.72
N LEU A 638 6.81 21.56 25.63
CA LEU A 638 6.68 21.00 24.27
C LEU A 638 7.30 19.61 24.20
N ALA A 639 6.62 18.65 23.57
CA ALA A 639 7.21 17.37 23.19
C ALA A 639 8.33 17.62 22.16
N ASP A 640 9.52 17.12 22.47
CA ASP A 640 10.75 17.33 21.70
C ASP A 640 11.26 15.98 21.20
N PHE A 641 11.17 15.77 19.89
CA PHE A 641 11.64 14.58 19.19
C PHE A 641 12.94 14.80 18.40
N SER A 642 13.65 15.92 18.63
CA SER A 642 14.95 16.20 17.99
C SER A 642 16.05 15.16 18.26
N TRP A 643 15.87 14.32 19.28
CA TRP A 643 16.77 13.21 19.61
C TRP A 643 16.60 11.99 18.69
N LEU A 644 15.59 11.95 17.84
CA LEU A 644 15.46 10.94 16.78
C LEU A 644 16.50 11.16 15.66
N ALA A 645 17.04 12.40 15.52
CA ALA A 645 18.16 12.73 14.65
C ALA A 645 19.52 12.33 15.30
N PRO A 646 20.38 11.53 14.62
CA PRO A 646 21.67 11.13 15.17
C PRO A 646 22.75 12.23 15.14
N PRO A 647 23.74 12.21 16.07
CA PRO A 647 23.82 11.48 17.31
C PRO A 647 23.72 12.45 18.50
N ALA A 648 22.57 12.49 19.18
CA ALA A 648 22.48 13.10 20.51
C ALA A 648 23.27 12.25 21.54
N ILE A 649 24.59 12.49 21.63
CA ILE A 649 25.52 11.75 22.51
C ILE A 649 24.96 11.63 23.92
N GLY A 650 24.56 10.41 24.28
CA GLY A 650 23.97 10.08 25.58
C GLY A 650 23.88 8.57 25.76
N ARG A 651 24.91 7.97 26.35
CA ARG A 651 24.85 6.57 26.79
C ARG A 651 23.79 6.44 27.88
N THR A 652 22.76 5.62 27.68
CA THR A 652 21.75 5.34 28.71
C THR A 652 21.40 3.86 28.72
N ARG A 653 21.40 3.25 29.92
CA ARG A 653 21.09 1.83 30.11
C ARG A 653 19.59 1.57 29.95
N ALA A 654 19.25 0.38 29.47
CA ALA A 654 17.89 -0.14 29.50
C ALA A 654 17.28 -0.05 30.92
N ALA A 655 16.10 0.57 31.00
CA ALA A 655 15.24 0.56 32.19
C ALA A 655 14.12 -0.47 32.00
N GLY A 656 13.65 -1.05 33.11
CA GLY A 656 12.73 -2.19 33.08
C GLY A 656 11.32 -1.86 32.59
N ALA A 657 10.69 -2.84 31.95
CA ALA A 657 9.41 -2.72 31.25
C ALA A 657 8.25 -2.15 32.10
N SER A 658 7.59 -1.14 31.54
CA SER A 658 6.15 -0.93 31.68
C SER A 658 5.55 -0.81 30.28
N ARG A 659 4.68 -1.75 29.88
CA ARG A 659 4.04 -1.78 28.56
C ARG A 659 3.01 -0.65 28.43
N GLY A 660 2.92 0.00 27.26
CA GLY A 660 1.69 0.67 26.78
C GLY A 660 1.76 2.09 26.19
N GLY A 661 2.89 2.81 26.25
CA GLY A 661 2.96 4.21 25.78
C GLY A 661 3.73 4.43 24.48
N PHE A 662 3.36 5.44 23.69
CA PHE A 662 4.04 5.82 22.44
C PHE A 662 5.56 6.04 22.62
N GLN A 663 5.96 6.65 23.74
CA GLN A 663 7.38 6.86 24.09
C GLN A 663 8.12 5.55 24.41
N ASP A 664 7.44 4.53 24.97
CA ASP A 664 8.04 3.21 25.20
C ASP A 664 8.25 2.48 23.86
N MET A 665 7.32 2.61 22.92
CA MET A 665 7.43 2.01 21.59
C MET A 665 8.54 2.66 20.74
N LEU A 666 8.74 3.98 20.85
CA LEU A 666 9.91 4.66 20.27
C LEU A 666 11.25 4.18 20.89
N ALA A 667 11.26 3.84 22.17
CA ALA A 667 12.44 3.27 22.81
C ALA A 667 12.73 1.85 22.30
N GLU A 668 11.70 1.02 22.10
CA GLU A 668 11.83 -0.34 21.54
C GLU A 668 12.18 -0.34 20.03
N ALA A 669 11.73 0.68 19.29
CA ALA A 669 12.09 0.94 17.89
C ALA A 669 13.58 1.27 17.64
N GLY A 670 14.40 1.40 18.69
CA GLY A 670 15.85 1.57 18.60
C GLY A 670 16.36 3.02 18.71
N PHE A 671 15.54 3.92 19.26
CA PHE A 671 15.92 5.32 19.50
C PHE A 671 16.33 5.63 20.96
N GLY A 672 15.88 4.82 21.94
CA GLY A 672 16.27 4.91 23.37
C GLY A 672 15.61 6.04 24.19
N GLU A 673 15.66 5.96 25.53
CA GLU A 673 15.10 6.99 26.42
C GLU A 673 16.15 8.03 26.88
N LYS A 674 15.78 9.32 26.86
CA LYS A 674 16.41 10.35 27.71
C LYS A 674 15.70 10.46 29.05
N THR A 675 16.18 9.75 30.07
CA THR A 675 15.64 9.86 31.44
C THR A 675 15.79 11.29 32.00
N ARG A 676 14.69 12.04 32.10
CA ARG A 676 14.56 13.11 33.11
C ARG A 676 14.27 12.47 34.47
N ALA A 677 14.66 13.13 35.56
CA ALA A 677 14.66 12.55 36.92
C ALA A 677 13.27 12.26 37.56
N ALA A 678 12.19 12.26 36.77
CA ALA A 678 10.86 11.80 37.15
C ALA A 678 10.05 11.43 35.90
N ARG A 679 9.42 10.24 35.88
CA ARG A 679 8.42 9.82 34.88
C ARG A 679 7.03 9.89 35.53
N ARG A 680 6.05 10.52 34.88
CA ARG A 680 4.66 10.54 35.34
C ARG A 680 4.01 9.22 34.96
N LYS A 681 3.20 8.64 35.85
CA LYS A 681 2.29 7.55 35.51
C LYS A 681 1.14 8.12 34.68
N THR A 682 1.24 8.03 33.35
CA THR A 682 0.17 8.41 32.43
C THR A 682 -0.94 7.36 32.44
N LYS A 683 -2.12 7.81 32.01
CA LYS A 683 -3.24 6.98 31.56
C LYS A 683 -3.13 6.91 30.04
N ASP A 684 -3.69 5.88 29.43
CA ASP A 684 -3.49 5.48 28.02
C ASP A 684 -3.45 6.67 27.03
N ASP A 685 -2.43 6.72 26.16
CA ASP A 685 -2.11 7.84 25.25
C ASP A 685 -3.02 7.84 23.99
N ASP A 686 -4.34 7.90 24.20
CA ASP A 686 -5.33 7.95 23.12
C ASP A 686 -5.08 9.16 22.18
N GLY A 687 -4.67 8.89 20.94
CA GLY A 687 -4.57 9.85 19.83
C GLY A 687 -3.24 10.60 19.67
N SER A 688 -2.10 9.93 19.90
CA SER A 688 -0.86 10.27 19.18
C SER A 688 -0.95 9.79 17.73
N GLY A 689 -0.20 10.40 16.81
CA GLY A 689 -0.26 10.08 15.38
C GLY A 689 1.06 10.30 14.65
N ILE A 690 1.35 9.49 13.62
CA ILE A 690 2.43 9.71 12.66
C ILE A 690 1.83 9.85 11.25
N ALA A 691 2.31 10.82 10.50
CA ALA A 691 2.04 10.98 9.07
C ALA A 691 3.35 11.10 8.29
N GLN A 692 3.36 10.74 7.01
CA GLN A 692 4.51 10.93 6.13
C GLN A 692 4.10 11.51 4.77
N VAL A 693 5.05 12.18 4.11
CA VAL A 693 4.98 12.54 2.70
C VAL A 693 6.32 12.16 2.06
N ALA A 694 6.26 11.39 0.97
CA ALA A 694 7.43 11.08 0.16
C ALA A 694 7.61 12.16 -0.92
N LEU A 695 8.86 12.41 -1.31
CA LEU A 695 9.30 13.44 -2.25
C LEU A 695 10.36 12.83 -3.17
N ASP A 696 10.37 13.19 -4.46
CA ASP A 696 11.43 12.80 -5.39
C ASP A 696 12.26 14.05 -5.77
N ILE A 697 13.51 14.13 -5.29
CA ILE A 697 14.39 15.28 -5.56
C ILE A 697 15.25 15.00 -6.79
N LEU A 698 15.23 15.90 -7.77
CA LEU A 698 15.85 15.72 -9.08
C LEU A 698 17.01 16.70 -9.36
N PRO A 699 18.00 16.32 -10.19
CA PRO A 699 19.06 17.23 -10.62
C PRO A 699 18.53 18.41 -11.44
N PRO A 700 19.13 19.62 -11.36
CA PRO A 700 18.67 20.78 -12.12
C PRO A 700 18.59 20.54 -13.64
N GLY A 701 17.39 20.72 -14.21
CA GLY A 701 17.19 20.59 -15.65
C GLY A 701 17.14 19.15 -16.16
N SER A 702 16.89 18.18 -15.28
CA SER A 702 16.54 16.82 -15.70
C SER A 702 15.20 16.82 -16.46
N THR A 703 15.21 16.38 -17.71
CA THR A 703 13.97 15.98 -18.40
C THR A 703 13.50 14.64 -17.87
N ALA A 704 12.19 14.43 -17.79
CA ALA A 704 11.64 13.12 -17.46
C ALA A 704 12.08 12.07 -18.50
N GLU A 705 12.67 10.98 -18.01
CA GLU A 705 12.84 9.68 -18.68
C GLU A 705 11.95 8.64 -17.96
#